data_AF-A0A8H4WN64-F1
#
_entry.id   AF-A0A8H4WN64-F1
#
_cell.length_a   1.000
_cell.length_b   1.000
_cell.length_c   1.000
_cell.angle_alpha   90.00
_cell.angle_beta   90.00
_cell.angle_gamma   90.00
#
_symmetry.space_group_name_H-M   'P 1'
#
loop_
_entity.id
_entity.type
_entity.pdbx_description
1 polymer ?
#
loop_
_entity_poly.entity_id
_entity_poly.type
_entity_poly.pdbx_seq_one_letter_code
_entity_poly.pdbx_strand_id
1 'polypeptide(L)'
;MATYQATVSSARNLRDAGLAKVEPQLQGIPDELPLSSQGLPATVLTPREIEITEKYSVIELLALLRDREIKVEEVTRAFLRRAALAQAATNCLVELMWDQAIERAKYLDSLPEPKGMLFGLPISTKEHHGMVGEKVTTHASFVAWIGKAHGSNLLYDNLYDEGCVFYVRTTQPQTIMHLETNSVIYGRTVNPYNRDLTAGGSSGGEGALVGFRGSILGVGGDIGGSVRCPAAHNGIYAFKPTLKRISVMGSRAIMVGKETVSSTPGPMTVDRESLELFMKVALASKPWLIDPSLTVKEWTPYKFERPLKVAVQWWDGVVQPHPPMTRALKEVAEACRKAGMEVVDWDCEPLDHRKGWEILSSMYWPDGGEEALKLMEASGEPVLPLTKFIIQEQPSVKNLTQHELWELCTKRDDYRAAYARAWTYTGNEDGHEVDVILCPPSFGAATPHDQSRYWGYTSHWNLLDYPAAVFPVTTVDPSKDPKDLAYVPKNDEDKFVYDLYTPEKFADMPISLQIVGRRQYDEKVLAALREIEHAMGCSDGSLGSALAIALKDKGWRVFASARNLTKLSNVKAADIECIQMDVGSDESISAAVEQVKQLTGGSLDALINNAGTGYSMPIIHVDIDKSHELFELNVFSIIRVTRAFVPLLLKSKHSALLINNTSGSGLLGAGLPFQGAYGASKAAATSLTESLRLELGPFGIRVINMVTGGVKSTFHENSPHPELPEDSMYNVAKEDIESSMSGNEPGIKKPDAATWAKQVAGDLSQRKPPYMIFRGGSANMGRIATLFPIGTFDGTLKHLAGIDVLERKMQEQSSKAKSQ
;
A
#
# COMPACT_ATOMS: atom_id res chain seq x y z
N MET A 1 -36.25 24.90 -26.67
CA MET A 1 -35.39 24.39 -25.57
C MET A 1 -33.96 24.35 -26.08
N ALA A 2 -32.97 24.74 -25.26
CA ALA A 2 -31.57 24.49 -25.62
C ALA A 2 -31.38 22.98 -25.77
N THR A 3 -30.66 22.54 -26.80
CA THR A 3 -30.35 21.12 -26.97
C THR A 3 -29.46 20.66 -25.82
N TYR A 4 -29.51 19.37 -25.45
CA TYR A 4 -28.67 18.86 -24.35
C TYR A 4 -27.17 19.14 -24.60
N GLN A 5 -26.75 19.19 -25.87
CA GLN A 5 -25.39 19.54 -26.26
C GLN A 5 -24.99 20.97 -25.84
N ALA A 6 -25.90 21.94 -25.91
CA ALA A 6 -25.61 23.31 -25.48
C ALA A 6 -25.40 23.38 -23.95
N THR A 7 -26.18 22.61 -23.18
CA THR A 7 -26.00 22.48 -21.72
C THR A 7 -24.70 21.74 -21.39
N VAL A 8 -24.36 20.67 -22.11
CA VAL A 8 -23.08 19.97 -21.94
C VAL A 8 -21.89 20.89 -22.22
N SER A 9 -21.97 21.72 -23.27
CA SER A 9 -20.91 22.67 -23.59
C SER A 9 -20.64 23.67 -22.46
N SER A 10 -21.66 24.09 -21.69
CA SER A 10 -21.42 25.01 -20.56
C SER A 10 -20.61 24.35 -19.44
N ALA A 11 -20.87 23.08 -19.12
CA ALA A 11 -20.10 22.31 -18.15
C ALA A 11 -18.64 22.09 -18.59
N ARG A 12 -18.42 21.83 -19.89
CA ARG A 12 -17.07 21.71 -20.48
C ARG A 12 -16.33 23.06 -20.47
N ASN A 13 -17.00 24.15 -20.81
CA ASN A 13 -16.42 25.48 -20.78
C ASN A 13 -15.94 25.87 -19.37
N LEU A 14 -16.67 25.47 -18.32
CA LEU A 14 -16.24 25.69 -16.93
C LEU A 14 -14.93 24.96 -16.63
N ARG A 15 -14.84 23.66 -17.00
CA ARG A 15 -13.61 22.87 -16.86
C ARG A 15 -12.45 23.51 -17.63
N ASP A 16 -12.69 23.85 -18.89
CA ASP A 16 -11.67 24.34 -19.81
C ASP A 16 -11.18 25.73 -19.39
N ALA A 17 -12.05 26.57 -18.79
CA ALA A 17 -11.66 27.84 -18.18
C ALA A 17 -10.74 27.65 -16.96
N GLY A 18 -10.93 26.59 -16.17
CA GLY A 18 -10.00 26.21 -15.10
C GLY A 18 -8.64 25.78 -15.65
N LEU A 19 -8.64 24.90 -16.66
CA LEU A 19 -7.43 24.42 -17.33
C LEU A 19 -6.63 25.56 -17.97
N ALA A 20 -7.31 26.55 -18.56
CA ALA A 20 -6.65 27.70 -19.19
C ALA A 20 -5.84 28.57 -18.22
N LYS A 21 -6.10 28.49 -16.91
CA LYS A 21 -5.37 29.23 -15.87
C LYS A 21 -4.07 28.56 -15.42
N VAL A 22 -3.81 27.34 -15.88
CA VAL A 22 -2.62 26.59 -15.50
C VAL A 22 -1.37 27.35 -15.95
N GLU A 23 -0.52 27.69 -14.97
CA GLU A 23 0.70 28.47 -15.18
C GLU A 23 1.94 27.78 -14.59
N PRO A 24 3.04 27.65 -15.36
CA PRO A 24 3.16 27.96 -16.79
C PRO A 24 2.14 27.17 -17.65
N GLN A 25 1.97 27.51 -18.93
CA GLN A 25 1.17 26.64 -19.80
C GLN A 25 1.90 25.30 -20.03
N LEU A 26 1.15 24.21 -20.19
CA LEU A 26 1.75 22.92 -20.52
C LEU A 26 2.28 22.95 -21.96
N GLN A 27 3.50 22.46 -22.17
CA GLN A 27 4.15 22.35 -23.47
C GLN A 27 4.69 20.93 -23.65
N GLY A 28 4.88 20.48 -24.89
CA GLY A 28 5.46 19.16 -25.18
C GLY A 28 4.50 17.98 -25.03
N ILE A 29 3.19 18.24 -24.98
CA ILE A 29 2.16 17.18 -25.12
C ILE A 29 2.09 16.81 -26.61
N PRO A 30 2.26 15.53 -26.99
CA PRO A 30 2.19 15.12 -28.38
C PRO A 30 0.75 15.20 -28.92
N ASP A 31 0.60 15.50 -30.21
CA ASP A 31 -0.71 15.54 -30.88
C ASP A 31 -1.40 14.17 -30.84
N GLU A 32 -0.62 13.11 -31.03
CA GLU A 32 -1.05 11.73 -30.85
C GLU A 32 -0.50 11.17 -29.53
N LEU A 33 -1.41 10.93 -28.59
CA LEU A 33 -1.05 10.41 -27.28
C LEU A 33 -0.68 8.92 -27.34
N PRO A 34 0.41 8.50 -26.67
CA PRO A 34 0.83 7.10 -26.63
C PRO A 34 -0.23 6.19 -26.00
N LEU A 35 -0.14 4.88 -26.23
CA LEU A 35 -1.04 3.90 -25.61
C LEU A 35 -0.98 3.95 -24.08
N SER A 36 0.24 4.01 -23.53
CA SER A 36 0.49 4.27 -22.12
C SER A 36 0.88 5.73 -21.92
N SER A 37 0.15 6.42 -21.06
CA SER A 37 0.40 7.82 -20.72
C SER A 37 1.44 7.99 -19.61
N GLN A 38 1.89 6.91 -18.98
CA GLN A 38 2.79 6.95 -17.80
C GLN A 38 4.12 7.68 -18.05
N GLY A 39 4.60 7.74 -19.31
CA GLY A 39 5.83 8.46 -19.67
C GLY A 39 5.67 9.97 -19.90
N LEU A 40 4.44 10.49 -20.04
CA LEU A 40 4.20 11.91 -20.37
C LEU A 40 4.70 12.91 -19.32
N PRO A 41 4.61 12.65 -17.99
CA PRO A 41 5.11 13.59 -16.99
C PRO A 41 6.58 13.98 -17.21
N ALA A 42 7.43 13.01 -17.57
CA ALA A 42 8.87 13.22 -17.78
C ALA A 42 9.20 14.15 -18.97
N THR A 43 8.28 14.32 -19.91
CA THR A 43 8.49 15.18 -21.10
C THR A 43 7.85 16.56 -20.97
N VAL A 44 6.91 16.75 -20.05
CA VAL A 44 6.08 17.97 -19.92
C VAL A 44 6.33 18.73 -18.62
N LEU A 45 6.57 18.01 -17.52
CA LEU A 45 6.74 18.61 -16.20
C LEU A 45 8.21 18.87 -15.89
N THR A 46 8.46 19.84 -15.01
CA THR A 46 9.81 20.09 -14.53
C THR A 46 10.27 18.98 -13.57
N PRO A 47 11.59 18.75 -13.41
CA PRO A 47 12.09 17.77 -12.44
C PRO A 47 11.57 18.01 -11.02
N ARG A 48 11.38 19.28 -10.62
CA ARG A 48 10.85 19.65 -9.31
C ARG A 48 9.37 19.28 -9.15
N GLU A 49 8.55 19.46 -10.19
CA GLU A 49 7.15 19.05 -10.18
C GLU A 49 7.02 17.53 -10.08
N ILE A 50 7.85 16.79 -10.80
CA ILE A 50 7.93 15.33 -10.73
C ILE A 50 8.36 14.90 -9.32
N GLU A 51 9.40 15.52 -8.77
CA GLU A 51 9.86 15.24 -7.40
C GLU A 51 8.71 15.41 -6.39
N ILE A 52 8.01 16.54 -6.40
CA ILE A 52 6.91 16.83 -5.47
C ILE A 52 5.78 15.80 -5.59
N THR A 53 5.46 15.37 -6.81
CA THR A 53 4.27 14.55 -7.08
C THR A 53 4.55 13.04 -7.06
N GLU A 54 5.81 12.59 -7.07
CA GLU A 54 6.18 11.16 -7.10
C GLU A 54 7.03 10.69 -5.93
N LYS A 55 7.93 11.54 -5.41
CA LYS A 55 8.99 11.09 -4.48
C LYS A 55 8.47 10.79 -3.08
N TYR A 56 7.41 11.48 -2.67
CA TYR A 56 6.95 11.48 -1.28
C TYR A 56 5.65 10.69 -1.14
N SER A 57 5.55 9.90 -0.07
CA SER A 57 4.25 9.46 0.48
C SER A 57 3.48 10.65 1.05
N VAL A 58 2.18 10.47 1.32
CA VAL A 58 1.39 11.54 1.97
C VAL A 58 1.98 11.94 3.32
N ILE A 59 2.46 10.97 4.11
CA ILE A 59 3.02 11.22 5.44
C ILE A 59 4.31 12.05 5.36
N GLU A 60 5.19 11.72 4.41
CA GLU A 60 6.43 12.47 4.18
C GLU A 60 6.14 13.88 3.66
N LEU A 61 5.22 14.03 2.70
CA LEU A 61 4.85 15.34 2.18
C LEU A 61 4.22 16.24 3.26
N LEU A 62 3.37 15.68 4.12
CA LEU A 62 2.83 16.38 5.29
C LEU A 62 3.92 16.83 6.26
N ALA A 63 4.97 16.03 6.47
CA ALA A 63 6.09 16.42 7.32
C ALA A 63 6.82 17.64 6.72
N LEU A 64 7.15 17.60 5.42
CA LEU A 64 7.80 18.72 4.73
C LEU A 64 6.97 20.02 4.78
N LEU A 65 5.64 19.91 4.60
CA LEU A 65 4.71 21.03 4.67
C LEU A 65 4.63 21.62 6.08
N ARG A 66 4.58 20.76 7.11
CA ARG A 66 4.56 21.20 8.52
C ARG A 66 5.86 21.88 8.93
N ASP A 67 6.99 21.30 8.54
CA ASP A 67 8.32 21.83 8.84
C ASP A 67 8.67 23.05 7.98
N ARG A 68 7.81 23.40 7.00
CA ARG A 68 7.98 24.50 6.04
C ARG A 68 9.24 24.38 5.19
N GLU A 69 9.70 23.15 4.98
CA GLU A 69 10.77 22.85 4.02
C GLU A 69 10.29 23.07 2.58
N ILE A 70 8.98 22.95 2.35
CA ILE A 70 8.30 23.28 1.09
C ILE A 70 7.05 24.11 1.35
N LYS A 71 6.73 25.03 0.45
CA LYS A 71 5.53 25.87 0.56
C LYS A 71 4.27 25.14 0.10
N VAL A 72 3.14 25.43 0.74
CA VAL A 72 1.83 24.90 0.34
C VAL A 72 1.49 25.34 -1.09
N GLU A 73 1.78 26.60 -1.46
CA GLU A 73 1.55 27.09 -2.83
C GLU A 73 2.38 26.35 -3.87
N GLU A 74 3.64 26.02 -3.57
CA GLU A 74 4.53 25.27 -4.48
C GLU A 74 3.97 23.86 -4.75
N VAL A 75 3.60 23.15 -3.68
CA VAL A 75 3.01 21.82 -3.76
C VAL A 75 1.69 21.86 -4.54
N THR A 76 0.81 22.81 -4.20
CA THR A 76 -0.49 22.97 -4.86
C THR A 76 -0.33 23.24 -6.36
N ARG A 77 0.62 24.08 -6.77
CA ARG A 77 0.91 24.36 -8.19
C ARG A 77 1.41 23.13 -8.93
N ALA A 78 2.30 22.34 -8.31
CA ALA A 78 2.80 21.11 -8.92
C ALA A 78 1.67 20.11 -9.18
N PHE A 79 0.76 19.92 -8.21
CA PHE A 79 -0.40 19.05 -8.37
C PHE A 79 -1.44 19.60 -9.37
N LEU A 80 -1.71 20.92 -9.39
CA LEU A 80 -2.57 21.53 -10.40
C LEU A 80 -2.05 21.32 -11.82
N ARG A 81 -0.74 21.50 -12.04
CA ARG A 81 -0.10 21.28 -13.34
C ARG A 81 -0.13 19.81 -13.76
N ARG A 82 0.20 18.89 -12.85
CA ARG A 82 0.14 17.46 -13.15
C ARG A 82 -1.28 16.96 -13.37
N ALA A 83 -2.27 17.48 -12.66
CA ALA A 83 -3.68 17.17 -12.89
C ALA A 83 -4.17 17.68 -14.25
N ALA A 84 -3.72 18.86 -14.69
CA ALA A 84 -4.01 19.34 -16.04
C ALA A 84 -3.39 18.44 -17.13
N LEU A 85 -2.19 17.91 -16.90
CA LEU A 85 -1.58 16.92 -17.79
C LEU A 85 -2.35 15.59 -17.76
N ALA A 86 -2.77 15.13 -16.57
CA ALA A 86 -3.61 13.96 -16.43
C ALA A 86 -4.94 14.13 -17.19
N GLN A 87 -5.54 15.33 -17.15
CA GLN A 87 -6.75 15.63 -17.90
C GLN A 87 -6.52 15.51 -19.41
N ALA A 88 -5.41 16.04 -19.93
CA ALA A 88 -5.06 15.88 -21.34
C ALA A 88 -4.85 14.40 -21.71
N ALA A 89 -4.22 13.62 -20.82
CA ALA A 89 -3.89 12.22 -21.06
C ALA A 89 -5.08 11.25 -20.96
N THR A 90 -5.99 11.48 -20.00
CA THR A 90 -7.00 10.49 -19.58
C THR A 90 -8.43 11.01 -19.53
N ASN A 91 -8.65 12.33 -19.64
CA ASN A 91 -9.96 12.98 -19.50
C ASN A 91 -10.64 12.64 -18.16
N CYS A 92 -9.93 12.86 -17.04
CA CYS A 92 -10.34 12.50 -15.68
C CYS A 92 -10.96 13.63 -14.84
N LEU A 93 -11.00 14.88 -15.33
CA LEU A 93 -11.45 16.04 -14.59
C LEU A 93 -12.80 16.58 -15.06
N VAL A 94 -13.63 16.96 -14.08
CA VAL A 94 -14.83 17.80 -14.22
C VAL A 94 -14.44 19.27 -14.03
N GLU A 95 -13.57 19.56 -13.07
CA GLU A 95 -13.20 20.93 -12.71
C GLU A 95 -11.75 20.98 -12.22
N LEU A 96 -11.01 22.01 -12.63
CA LEU A 96 -9.71 22.38 -12.07
C LEU A 96 -9.86 23.74 -11.37
N MET A 97 -9.77 23.72 -10.03
CA MET A 97 -10.13 24.83 -9.14
C MET A 97 -8.92 25.73 -8.86
N TRP A 98 -8.32 26.29 -9.91
CA TRP A 98 -7.05 27.03 -9.81
C TRP A 98 -7.10 28.17 -8.79
N ASP A 99 -8.07 29.06 -8.90
CA ASP A 99 -8.14 30.27 -8.05
C ASP A 99 -8.32 29.88 -6.58
N GLN A 100 -9.30 29.01 -6.29
CA GLN A 100 -9.62 28.59 -4.92
C GLN A 100 -8.44 27.83 -4.28
N ALA A 101 -7.78 26.96 -5.04
CA ALA A 101 -6.65 26.19 -4.55
C ALA A 101 -5.44 27.09 -4.22
N ILE A 102 -5.10 28.03 -5.11
CA ILE A 102 -3.97 28.95 -4.88
C ILE A 102 -4.28 29.94 -3.76
N GLU A 103 -5.52 30.45 -3.66
CA GLU A 103 -5.94 31.30 -2.55
C GLU A 103 -5.81 30.57 -1.21
N ARG A 104 -6.34 29.33 -1.12
CA ARG A 104 -6.23 28.49 0.07
C ARG A 104 -4.78 28.19 0.42
N ALA A 105 -3.97 27.84 -0.56
CA ALA A 105 -2.56 27.54 -0.35
C ALA A 105 -1.79 28.74 0.23
N LYS A 106 -1.99 29.94 -0.34
CA LYS A 106 -1.40 31.19 0.17
C LYS A 106 -1.88 31.53 1.58
N TYR A 107 -3.16 31.31 1.86
CA TYR A 107 -3.69 31.48 3.20
C TYR A 107 -2.98 30.56 4.20
N LEU A 108 -2.83 29.27 3.88
CA LEU A 108 -2.17 28.30 4.74
C LEU A 108 -0.68 28.65 4.96
N ASP A 109 0.04 29.06 3.90
CA ASP A 109 1.42 29.55 4.01
C ASP A 109 1.53 30.82 4.88
N SER A 110 0.48 31.64 4.96
CA SER A 110 0.47 32.87 5.76
C SER A 110 0.21 32.66 7.27
N LEU A 111 -0.27 31.47 7.67
CA LEU A 111 -0.55 31.18 9.07
C LEU A 111 0.74 31.25 9.90
N PRO A 112 0.68 31.66 11.18
CA PRO A 112 1.87 31.66 12.05
C PRO A 112 2.39 30.25 12.30
N GLU A 113 1.50 29.27 12.39
CA GLU A 113 1.81 27.86 12.65
C GLU A 113 0.92 26.95 11.77
N PRO A 114 1.43 25.79 11.33
CA PRO A 114 0.63 24.75 10.68
C PRO A 114 -0.57 24.33 11.54
N LYS A 115 -1.74 24.15 10.94
CA LYS A 115 -2.96 23.70 11.64
C LYS A 115 -3.57 22.48 10.95
N GLY A 116 -4.01 21.53 11.77
CA GLY A 116 -4.71 20.32 11.34
C GLY A 116 -3.81 19.17 10.88
N MET A 117 -4.43 18.01 10.75
CA MET A 117 -3.79 16.76 10.37
C MET A 117 -3.39 16.70 8.89
N LEU A 118 -4.00 17.53 8.06
CA LEU A 118 -3.84 17.57 6.60
C LEU A 118 -3.25 18.90 6.09
N PHE A 119 -2.56 19.65 6.95
CA PHE A 119 -2.02 20.99 6.63
C PHE A 119 -1.33 21.04 5.25
N GLY A 120 -1.95 21.77 4.33
CA GLY A 120 -1.42 22.04 2.99
C GLY A 120 -1.51 20.89 1.99
N LEU A 121 -2.07 19.74 2.36
CA LEU A 121 -2.11 18.57 1.49
C LEU A 121 -3.14 18.75 0.36
N PRO A 122 -2.75 18.60 -0.92
CA PRO A 122 -3.70 18.59 -2.03
C PRO A 122 -4.55 17.31 -2.02
N ILE A 123 -5.88 17.47 -2.10
CA ILE A 123 -6.82 16.34 -2.15
C ILE A 123 -7.76 16.49 -3.35
N SER A 124 -7.87 15.43 -4.15
CA SER A 124 -8.85 15.33 -5.25
C SER A 124 -10.20 14.83 -4.76
N THR A 125 -11.27 15.25 -5.44
CA THR A 125 -12.64 14.94 -5.01
C THR A 125 -13.51 14.44 -6.15
N LYS A 126 -14.26 13.36 -5.90
CA LYS A 126 -15.29 12.92 -6.84
C LYS A 126 -16.43 13.94 -6.91
N GLU A 127 -16.86 14.27 -8.14
CA GLU A 127 -17.77 15.40 -8.40
C GLU A 127 -19.09 15.33 -7.63
N HIS A 128 -19.73 14.17 -7.53
CA HIS A 128 -21.05 14.13 -6.88
C HIS A 128 -21.05 14.44 -5.36
N HIS A 129 -19.89 14.58 -4.73
CA HIS A 129 -19.78 15.08 -3.36
C HIS A 129 -19.77 16.62 -3.38
N GLY A 130 -20.69 17.22 -2.61
CA GLY A 130 -20.80 18.68 -2.50
C GLY A 130 -19.59 19.35 -1.86
N MET A 131 -19.53 20.68 -1.95
CA MET A 131 -18.46 21.51 -1.37
C MET A 131 -19.04 22.85 -0.93
N VAL A 132 -18.44 23.49 0.07
CA VAL A 132 -18.76 24.87 0.44
C VAL A 132 -18.39 25.83 -0.69
N GLY A 133 -19.32 26.72 -1.05
CA GLY A 133 -19.06 27.85 -1.94
C GLY A 133 -20.28 28.26 -2.75
N GLU A 134 -20.52 29.57 -2.90
CA GLU A 134 -21.71 30.12 -3.56
C GLU A 134 -21.83 29.75 -5.05
N LYS A 135 -20.73 29.33 -5.68
CA LYS A 135 -20.67 28.96 -7.10
C LYS A 135 -20.51 27.45 -7.34
N VAL A 136 -20.52 26.64 -6.28
CA VAL A 136 -20.39 25.19 -6.42
C VAL A 136 -21.67 24.61 -7.02
N THR A 137 -21.53 23.94 -8.15
CA THR A 137 -22.62 23.17 -8.77
C THR A 137 -22.25 21.70 -8.76
N THR A 138 -23.25 20.83 -8.67
CA THR A 138 -23.02 19.38 -8.74
C THR A 138 -24.06 18.75 -9.64
N HIS A 139 -23.65 17.97 -10.63
CA HIS A 139 -24.56 17.40 -11.62
C HIS A 139 -24.61 15.87 -11.58
N ALA A 140 -23.74 15.19 -10.83
CA ALA A 140 -23.85 13.74 -10.60
C ALA A 140 -23.93 12.92 -11.92
N SER A 141 -23.28 13.44 -12.97
CA SER A 141 -23.35 12.93 -14.36
C SER A 141 -24.75 12.84 -14.99
N PHE A 142 -25.68 13.71 -14.58
CA PHE A 142 -26.96 13.98 -15.25
C PHE A 142 -26.93 15.35 -15.93
N VAL A 143 -27.30 15.42 -17.22
CA VAL A 143 -27.35 16.71 -17.94
C VAL A 143 -28.38 17.65 -17.33
N ALA A 144 -29.50 17.12 -16.84
CA ALA A 144 -30.57 17.88 -16.18
C ALA A 144 -30.11 18.65 -14.92
N TRP A 145 -28.97 18.27 -14.33
CA TRP A 145 -28.43 18.89 -13.12
C TRP A 145 -27.24 19.83 -13.37
N ILE A 146 -26.80 20.02 -14.62
CA ILE A 146 -25.77 21.01 -14.95
C ILE A 146 -26.23 22.40 -14.52
N GLY A 147 -25.33 23.13 -13.85
CA GLY A 147 -25.59 24.49 -13.35
C GLY A 147 -26.49 24.57 -12.12
N LYS A 148 -26.92 23.44 -11.56
CA LYS A 148 -27.71 23.43 -10.32
C LYS A 148 -26.76 23.56 -9.11
N ALA A 149 -27.00 24.59 -8.29
CA ALA A 149 -26.30 24.78 -7.03
C ALA A 149 -26.43 23.53 -6.14
N HIS A 150 -25.39 23.25 -5.37
CA HIS A 150 -25.36 22.15 -4.41
C HIS A 150 -24.60 22.58 -3.15
N GLY A 151 -24.97 22.01 -2.01
CA GLY A 151 -24.48 22.43 -0.69
C GLY A 151 -23.15 21.80 -0.28
N SER A 152 -22.78 22.07 0.97
CA SER A 152 -21.59 21.49 1.59
C SER A 152 -21.72 19.99 1.82
N ASN A 153 -20.58 19.33 2.03
CA ASN A 153 -20.49 17.91 2.34
C ASN A 153 -19.73 17.77 3.66
N LEU A 154 -20.32 17.08 4.64
CA LEU A 154 -19.78 17.03 6.01
C LEU A 154 -18.37 16.44 6.06
N LEU A 155 -18.09 15.41 5.27
CA LEU A 155 -16.75 14.83 5.20
C LEU A 155 -15.76 15.85 4.65
N TYR A 156 -16.12 16.57 3.59
CA TYR A 156 -15.22 17.55 2.98
C TYR A 156 -15.01 18.77 3.86
N ASP A 157 -16.05 19.23 4.56
CA ASP A 157 -15.95 20.30 5.55
C ASP A 157 -14.93 19.91 6.63
N ASN A 158 -15.01 18.68 7.17
CA ASN A 158 -14.05 18.17 8.15
C ASN A 158 -12.61 18.09 7.61
N LEU A 159 -12.42 17.58 6.38
CA LEU A 159 -11.09 17.51 5.76
C LEU A 159 -10.51 18.90 5.50
N TYR A 160 -11.36 19.86 5.10
CA TYR A 160 -10.97 21.25 4.87
C TYR A 160 -10.52 21.93 6.17
N ASP A 161 -11.26 21.72 7.26
CA ASP A 161 -10.92 22.23 8.60
C ASP A 161 -9.61 21.66 9.12
N GLU A 162 -9.27 20.43 8.71
CA GLU A 162 -7.98 19.77 9.00
C GLU A 162 -6.83 20.26 8.12
N GLY A 163 -7.07 21.29 7.29
CA GLY A 163 -6.03 22.08 6.63
C GLY A 163 -5.70 21.66 5.20
N CYS A 164 -6.50 20.81 4.56
CA CYS A 164 -6.22 20.38 3.19
C CYS A 164 -6.49 21.48 2.15
N VAL A 165 -6.06 21.22 0.91
CA VAL A 165 -6.30 22.03 -0.28
C VAL A 165 -7.08 21.19 -1.30
N PHE A 166 -8.37 21.46 -1.48
CA PHE A 166 -9.09 20.89 -2.61
C PHE A 166 -8.76 21.67 -3.89
N TYR A 167 -8.39 20.96 -4.95
CA TYR A 167 -7.85 21.60 -6.16
C TYR A 167 -8.44 21.06 -7.48
N VAL A 168 -9.06 19.89 -7.48
CA VAL A 168 -9.76 19.33 -8.64
C VAL A 168 -11.01 18.53 -8.24
N ARG A 169 -11.96 18.45 -9.17
CA ARG A 169 -13.09 17.53 -9.11
C ARG A 169 -13.05 16.57 -10.29
N THR A 170 -13.30 15.28 -10.07
CA THR A 170 -13.05 14.24 -11.08
C THR A 170 -14.31 13.66 -11.71
N THR A 171 -14.16 13.12 -12.92
CA THR A 171 -15.23 12.50 -13.71
C THR A 171 -15.79 11.23 -13.06
N GLN A 172 -17.03 10.93 -13.43
CA GLN A 172 -17.77 9.73 -13.02
C GLN A 172 -18.75 9.35 -14.16
N PRO A 173 -19.16 8.07 -14.27
CA PRO A 173 -20.05 7.61 -15.32
C PRO A 173 -21.44 8.24 -15.29
N GLN A 174 -22.17 8.14 -16.41
CA GLN A 174 -23.61 8.45 -16.46
C GLN A 174 -24.34 7.71 -15.33
N THR A 175 -25.20 8.42 -14.59
CA THR A 175 -25.90 7.95 -13.38
C THR A 175 -25.02 7.57 -12.18
N ILE A 176 -23.69 7.68 -12.27
CA ILE A 176 -22.71 7.27 -11.24
C ILE A 176 -22.69 5.74 -11.01
N MET A 177 -23.48 4.96 -11.74
CA MET A 177 -23.72 3.54 -11.46
C MET A 177 -23.02 2.58 -12.43
N HIS A 178 -21.73 2.78 -12.71
CA HIS A 178 -20.93 1.87 -13.56
C HIS A 178 -19.52 1.64 -12.99
N LEU A 179 -18.97 0.44 -13.23
CA LEU A 179 -17.55 0.11 -12.98
C LEU A 179 -16.62 0.54 -14.14
N GLU A 180 -17.10 1.43 -15.01
CA GLU A 180 -16.37 2.14 -16.07
C GLU A 180 -16.82 3.60 -16.06
N THR A 181 -15.94 4.53 -16.44
CA THR A 181 -16.24 5.97 -16.42
C THR A 181 -16.44 6.52 -17.82
N ASN A 182 -17.71 6.63 -18.21
CA ASN A 182 -18.14 7.28 -19.45
C ASN A 182 -19.45 8.05 -19.21
N SER A 183 -19.53 9.29 -19.69
CA SER A 183 -20.72 10.14 -19.57
C SER A 183 -20.96 10.95 -20.83
N VAL A 184 -22.21 11.35 -21.07
CA VAL A 184 -22.54 12.27 -22.17
C VAL A 184 -21.87 13.64 -21.95
N ILE A 185 -21.69 14.03 -20.69
CA ILE A 185 -21.15 15.35 -20.32
C ILE A 185 -19.67 15.44 -20.66
N TYR A 186 -18.82 14.57 -20.12
CA TYR A 186 -17.36 14.68 -20.28
C TYR A 186 -16.77 13.65 -21.24
N GLY A 187 -17.56 12.67 -21.69
CA GLY A 187 -17.05 11.54 -22.45
C GLY A 187 -16.40 10.49 -21.56
N ARG A 188 -15.51 9.71 -22.16
CA ARG A 188 -14.84 8.57 -21.53
C ARG A 188 -13.57 9.00 -20.80
N THR A 189 -13.36 8.45 -19.62
CA THR A 189 -12.09 8.49 -18.91
C THR A 189 -11.36 7.18 -19.14
N VAL A 190 -10.13 7.26 -19.65
CA VAL A 190 -9.33 6.10 -20.04
C VAL A 190 -8.24 5.80 -19.01
N ASN A 191 -7.74 4.56 -18.99
CA ASN A 191 -6.68 4.15 -18.08
C ASN A 191 -5.33 4.78 -18.46
N PRO A 192 -4.53 5.32 -17.51
CA PRO A 192 -3.22 5.90 -17.80
C PRO A 192 -2.17 4.87 -18.22
N TYR A 193 -2.32 3.58 -17.90
CA TYR A 193 -1.41 2.52 -18.34
C TYR A 193 -1.71 2.04 -19.76
N ASN A 194 -2.99 2.05 -20.17
CA ASN A 194 -3.43 1.65 -21.50
C ASN A 194 -4.76 2.32 -21.85
N ARG A 195 -4.74 3.27 -22.80
CA ARG A 195 -5.90 4.09 -23.16
C ARG A 195 -7.04 3.31 -23.86
N ASP A 196 -6.80 2.07 -24.30
CA ASP A 196 -7.83 1.18 -24.84
C ASP A 196 -8.65 0.46 -23.74
N LEU A 197 -8.28 0.68 -22.47
CA LEU A 197 -8.91 0.07 -21.31
C LEU A 197 -9.54 1.13 -20.39
N THR A 198 -10.55 0.72 -19.63
CA THR A 198 -11.26 1.57 -18.69
C THR A 198 -10.38 2.00 -17.52
N ALA A 199 -10.57 3.24 -17.03
CA ALA A 199 -10.03 3.64 -15.73
C ALA A 199 -10.77 2.98 -14.54
N GLY A 200 -11.76 2.13 -14.80
CA GLY A 200 -12.71 1.67 -13.79
C GLY A 200 -13.77 2.72 -13.48
N GLY A 201 -14.58 2.46 -12.47
CA GLY A 201 -15.67 3.34 -12.09
C GLY A 201 -16.36 2.88 -10.82
N SER A 202 -17.23 3.69 -10.22
CA SER A 202 -17.64 5.01 -10.72
C SER A 202 -16.73 6.16 -10.32
N SER A 203 -15.72 5.91 -9.48
CA SER A 203 -14.67 6.90 -9.15
C SER A 203 -13.48 6.78 -10.13
N GLY A 204 -13.73 6.58 -11.43
CA GLY A 204 -12.66 6.35 -12.41
C GLY A 204 -11.84 7.60 -12.72
N GLY A 205 -12.42 8.79 -12.57
CA GLY A 205 -11.65 10.03 -12.60
C GLY A 205 -10.61 10.09 -11.48
N GLU A 206 -10.99 9.76 -10.23
CA GLU A 206 -10.05 9.61 -9.11
C GLU A 206 -9.00 8.53 -9.40
N GLY A 207 -9.42 7.34 -9.87
CA GLY A 207 -8.52 6.24 -10.21
C GLY A 207 -7.45 6.64 -11.23
N ALA A 208 -7.86 7.23 -12.34
CA ALA A 208 -6.95 7.69 -13.39
C ALA A 208 -6.05 8.84 -12.89
N LEU A 209 -6.57 9.78 -12.11
CA LEU A 209 -5.81 10.91 -11.61
C LEU A 209 -4.73 10.49 -10.61
N VAL A 210 -5.09 9.66 -9.61
CA VAL A 210 -4.13 9.15 -8.61
C VAL A 210 -3.15 8.16 -9.26
N GLY A 211 -3.62 7.30 -10.17
CA GLY A 211 -2.76 6.37 -10.93
C GLY A 211 -1.79 7.07 -11.89
N PHE A 212 -2.07 8.32 -12.27
CA PHE A 212 -1.17 9.21 -13.01
C PHE A 212 -0.31 10.09 -12.08
N ARG A 213 -0.44 9.93 -10.75
CA ARG A 213 0.13 10.78 -9.69
C ARG A 213 -0.24 12.26 -9.80
N GLY A 214 -1.31 12.58 -10.53
CA GLY A 214 -1.90 13.92 -10.55
C GLY A 214 -2.65 14.27 -9.28
N SER A 215 -2.83 13.29 -8.38
CA SER A 215 -3.24 13.41 -6.98
C SER A 215 -2.50 12.39 -6.13
N ILE A 216 -2.28 12.71 -4.86
CA ILE A 216 -1.65 11.81 -3.86
C ILE A 216 -2.69 11.18 -2.93
N LEU A 217 -3.82 11.85 -2.73
CA LEU A 217 -4.96 11.40 -1.94
C LEU A 217 -6.25 11.93 -2.56
N GLY A 218 -7.21 11.04 -2.77
CA GLY A 218 -8.50 11.32 -3.37
C GLY A 218 -9.64 10.71 -2.57
N VAL A 219 -10.85 11.22 -2.79
CA VAL A 219 -12.07 10.70 -2.15
C VAL A 219 -13.07 10.23 -3.18
N GLY A 220 -13.28 8.91 -3.22
CA GLY A 220 -14.31 8.26 -4.03
C GLY A 220 -15.55 7.91 -3.21
N GLY A 221 -16.53 7.29 -3.88
CA GLY A 221 -17.73 6.73 -3.24
C GLY A 221 -18.03 5.35 -3.78
N ASP A 222 -18.46 4.41 -2.91
CA ASP A 222 -18.59 2.98 -3.20
C ASP A 222 -19.95 2.45 -2.72
N ILE A 223 -20.76 1.98 -3.67
CA ILE A 223 -22.02 1.24 -3.42
C ILE A 223 -22.01 -0.16 -4.06
N GLY A 224 -21.07 -0.43 -4.96
CA GLY A 224 -20.92 -1.71 -5.68
C GLY A 224 -19.48 -2.07 -6.06
N GLY A 225 -18.48 -1.32 -5.60
CA GLY A 225 -17.08 -1.42 -6.03
C GLY A 225 -16.44 -0.12 -6.50
N SER A 226 -17.17 0.98 -6.44
CA SER A 226 -16.78 2.22 -7.11
C SER A 226 -15.56 2.95 -6.55
N VAL A 227 -15.00 2.53 -5.41
CA VAL A 227 -13.67 2.94 -4.93
C VAL A 227 -12.64 1.87 -5.30
N ARG A 228 -13.01 0.59 -5.14
CA ARG A 228 -12.10 -0.56 -5.27
C ARG A 228 -11.74 -0.93 -6.70
N CYS A 229 -12.71 -0.98 -7.60
CA CYS A 229 -12.50 -1.28 -9.02
C CYS A 229 -11.56 -0.26 -9.70
N PRO A 230 -11.80 1.06 -9.63
CA PRO A 230 -10.87 2.02 -10.21
C PRO A 230 -9.51 2.00 -9.50
N ALA A 231 -9.45 1.74 -8.19
CA ALA A 231 -8.16 1.57 -7.54
C ALA A 231 -7.35 0.40 -8.10
N ALA A 232 -8.01 -0.76 -8.26
CA ALA A 232 -7.39 -1.96 -8.82
C ALA A 232 -6.93 -1.76 -10.26
N HIS A 233 -7.79 -1.18 -11.10
CA HIS A 233 -7.47 -0.96 -12.52
C HIS A 233 -6.32 0.02 -12.74
N ASN A 234 -6.06 0.93 -11.80
CA ASN A 234 -5.00 1.94 -11.92
C ASN A 234 -3.79 1.64 -11.02
N GLY A 235 -3.74 0.48 -10.36
CA GLY A 235 -2.59 0.08 -9.55
C GLY A 235 -2.35 0.97 -8.31
N ILE A 236 -3.42 1.39 -7.64
CA ILE A 236 -3.36 2.26 -6.46
C ILE A 236 -4.05 1.62 -5.25
N TYR A 237 -3.85 2.22 -4.07
CA TYR A 237 -4.48 1.79 -2.84
C TYR A 237 -5.85 2.42 -2.69
N ALA A 238 -6.79 1.68 -2.09
CA ALA A 238 -8.05 2.27 -1.68
C ALA A 238 -8.70 1.49 -0.55
N PHE A 239 -9.60 2.16 0.18
CA PHE A 239 -10.37 1.53 1.24
C PHE A 239 -11.85 1.85 1.10
N LYS A 240 -12.68 0.80 1.17
CA LYS A 240 -14.12 0.91 1.34
C LYS A 240 -14.46 0.65 2.81
N PRO A 241 -14.78 1.69 3.60
CA PRO A 241 -15.20 1.52 4.99
C PRO A 241 -16.50 0.74 5.14
N THR A 242 -16.82 0.34 6.36
CA THR A 242 -18.17 -0.09 6.73
C THR A 242 -19.17 1.06 6.52
N LEU A 243 -20.38 0.74 6.05
CA LEU A 243 -21.45 1.73 5.90
C LEU A 243 -21.70 2.44 7.23
N LYS A 244 -22.08 3.73 7.15
CA LYS A 244 -22.36 4.59 8.31
C LYS A 244 -21.15 4.77 9.24
N ARG A 245 -19.92 4.44 8.81
CA ARG A 245 -18.69 4.88 9.48
C ARG A 245 -18.32 6.30 9.09
N ILE A 246 -18.57 6.67 7.83
CA ILE A 246 -18.33 8.00 7.28
C ILE A 246 -19.66 8.56 6.73
N SER A 247 -19.89 9.86 6.92
CA SER A 247 -21.08 10.56 6.43
C SER A 247 -21.13 10.65 4.91
N VAL A 248 -22.32 10.42 4.36
CA VAL A 248 -22.68 10.73 2.96
C VAL A 248 -23.49 12.03 2.86
N MET A 249 -23.66 12.76 3.97
CA MET A 249 -24.42 13.99 4.00
C MET A 249 -23.79 15.04 3.08
N GLY A 250 -24.60 15.61 2.19
CA GLY A 250 -24.14 16.55 1.17
C GLY A 250 -23.68 15.90 -0.14
N SER A 251 -23.80 14.58 -0.30
CA SER A 251 -23.64 13.93 -1.62
C SER A 251 -24.91 14.06 -2.46
N ARG A 252 -24.76 14.26 -3.78
CA ARG A 252 -25.87 14.30 -4.74
C ARG A 252 -26.00 12.96 -5.45
N ALA A 253 -27.19 12.37 -5.40
CA ALA A 253 -27.53 11.14 -6.11
C ALA A 253 -29.05 11.13 -6.39
N ILE A 254 -29.49 10.17 -7.18
CA ILE A 254 -30.91 9.83 -7.37
C ILE A 254 -31.39 8.87 -6.27
N MET A 255 -32.71 8.71 -6.14
CA MET A 255 -33.35 7.84 -5.16
C MET A 255 -32.91 8.14 -3.71
N VAL A 256 -32.76 9.43 -3.40
CA VAL A 256 -32.44 9.90 -2.04
C VAL A 256 -33.54 9.44 -1.08
N GLY A 257 -33.14 8.77 -0.01
CA GLY A 257 -34.06 8.16 0.96
C GLY A 257 -34.19 6.64 0.83
N LYS A 258 -33.60 6.02 -0.19
CA LYS A 258 -33.55 4.55 -0.31
C LYS A 258 -32.61 3.93 0.74
N GLU A 259 -33.14 3.05 1.58
CA GLU A 259 -32.39 2.36 2.65
C GLU A 259 -32.00 0.89 2.35
N THR A 260 -32.27 0.38 1.13
CA THR A 260 -31.98 -1.02 0.77
C THR A 260 -30.49 -1.35 0.81
N VAL A 261 -29.69 -0.53 0.14
CA VAL A 261 -28.23 -0.56 0.12
C VAL A 261 -27.72 0.87 -0.01
N SER A 262 -26.76 1.25 0.81
CA SER A 262 -26.21 2.61 0.87
C SER A 262 -24.79 2.64 0.31
N SER A 263 -24.33 3.83 -0.08
CA SER A 263 -22.93 4.08 -0.42
C SER A 263 -22.11 4.43 0.81
N THR A 264 -20.80 4.33 0.69
CA THR A 264 -19.84 4.94 1.63
C THR A 264 -18.77 5.71 0.85
N PRO A 265 -18.32 6.87 1.34
CA PRO A 265 -17.09 7.48 0.87
C PRO A 265 -15.89 6.62 1.27
N GLY A 266 -14.79 6.70 0.52
CA GLY A 266 -13.56 5.97 0.82
C GLY A 266 -12.33 6.63 0.19
N PRO A 267 -11.15 6.52 0.84
CA PRO A 267 -9.91 7.08 0.31
C PRO A 267 -9.35 6.27 -0.86
N MET A 268 -8.72 6.96 -1.80
CA MET A 268 -7.92 6.42 -2.90
C MET A 268 -6.56 7.12 -2.91
N THR A 269 -5.46 6.40 -2.91
CA THR A 269 -4.13 6.99 -2.61
C THR A 269 -3.00 6.13 -3.16
N VAL A 270 -1.78 6.67 -3.12
CA VAL A 270 -0.57 6.05 -3.67
C VAL A 270 0.18 5.16 -2.67
N ASP A 271 -0.17 5.21 -1.39
CA ASP A 271 0.48 4.46 -0.31
C ASP A 271 -0.52 3.91 0.72
N ARG A 272 -0.15 2.80 1.40
CA ARG A 272 -1.04 2.12 2.37
C ARG A 272 -1.35 3.00 3.58
N GLU A 273 -0.35 3.66 4.16
CA GLU A 273 -0.45 4.41 5.40
C GLU A 273 -1.52 5.51 5.33
N SER A 274 -1.68 6.09 4.14
CA SER A 274 -2.67 7.13 3.86
C SER A 274 -4.11 6.67 4.02
N LEU A 275 -4.39 5.38 3.83
CA LEU A 275 -5.73 4.82 4.10
C LEU A 275 -6.09 4.98 5.58
N GLU A 276 -5.15 4.66 6.47
CA GLU A 276 -5.36 4.79 7.92
C GLU A 276 -5.39 6.26 8.35
N LEU A 277 -4.50 7.10 7.82
CA LEU A 277 -4.53 8.54 8.08
C LEU A 277 -5.90 9.12 7.73
N PHE A 278 -6.42 8.85 6.54
CA PHE A 278 -7.73 9.35 6.12
C PHE A 278 -8.84 8.96 7.09
N MET A 279 -8.89 7.69 7.51
CA MET A 279 -9.88 7.22 8.47
C MET A 279 -9.75 7.90 9.83
N LYS A 280 -8.52 8.11 10.31
CA LYS A 280 -8.26 8.87 11.55
C LYS A 280 -8.80 10.29 11.46
N VAL A 281 -8.48 10.99 10.36
CA VAL A 281 -8.92 12.38 10.16
C VAL A 281 -10.44 12.47 10.05
N ALA A 282 -11.06 11.63 9.22
CA ALA A 282 -12.50 11.65 8.99
C ALA A 282 -13.33 11.38 10.27
N LEU A 283 -12.79 10.62 11.22
CA LEU A 283 -13.46 10.27 12.47
C LEU A 283 -13.09 11.18 13.66
N ALA A 284 -11.96 11.89 13.60
CA ALA A 284 -11.51 12.77 14.68
C ALA A 284 -12.47 13.94 14.95
N SER A 285 -13.17 14.42 13.91
CA SER A 285 -14.21 15.45 14.02
C SER A 285 -15.49 14.98 14.73
N LYS A 286 -15.59 13.69 15.07
CA LYS A 286 -16.77 13.07 15.67
C LYS A 286 -18.05 13.36 14.86
N PRO A 287 -18.07 12.99 13.56
CA PRO A 287 -19.12 13.42 12.62
C PRO A 287 -20.54 12.98 13.03
N TRP A 288 -20.66 11.95 13.86
CA TRP A 288 -21.95 11.49 14.42
C TRP A 288 -22.65 12.51 15.33
N LEU A 289 -21.96 13.56 15.78
CA LEU A 289 -22.59 14.67 16.51
C LEU A 289 -23.43 15.58 15.60
N ILE A 290 -23.18 15.53 14.28
CA ILE A 290 -23.88 16.32 13.26
C ILE A 290 -24.77 15.40 12.42
N ASP A 291 -24.27 14.24 12.01
CA ASP A 291 -25.01 13.22 11.24
C ASP A 291 -25.43 12.06 12.16
N PRO A 292 -26.68 12.05 12.69
CA PRO A 292 -27.14 11.02 13.62
C PRO A 292 -27.33 9.64 12.96
N SER A 293 -27.18 9.53 11.64
CA SER A 293 -27.25 8.23 10.95
C SER A 293 -25.99 7.38 11.14
N LEU A 294 -24.90 7.98 11.64
CA LEU A 294 -23.61 7.32 11.78
C LEU A 294 -23.50 6.42 13.01
N THR A 295 -22.64 5.40 12.89
CA THR A 295 -22.21 4.60 14.03
C THR A 295 -21.18 5.40 14.83
N VAL A 296 -21.40 5.51 16.15
CA VAL A 296 -20.45 6.13 17.09
C VAL A 296 -19.28 5.17 17.31
N LYS A 297 -18.19 5.36 16.57
CA LYS A 297 -16.96 4.57 16.75
C LYS A 297 -15.73 5.35 16.31
N GLU A 298 -14.93 5.78 17.29
CA GLU A 298 -13.62 6.40 17.09
C GLU A 298 -12.62 5.41 16.44
N TRP A 299 -11.56 5.93 15.80
CA TRP A 299 -10.52 5.09 15.22
C TRP A 299 -9.59 4.54 16.30
N THR A 300 -9.54 3.22 16.46
CA THR A 300 -8.63 2.56 17.41
C THR A 300 -7.70 1.60 16.65
N PRO A 301 -6.38 1.88 16.57
CA PRO A 301 -5.44 1.00 15.88
C PRO A 301 -5.53 -0.45 16.37
N TYR A 302 -5.55 -1.39 15.44
CA TYR A 302 -5.63 -2.81 15.75
C TYR A 302 -4.23 -3.46 15.69
N LYS A 303 -3.98 -4.39 16.61
CA LYS A 303 -2.77 -5.21 16.64
C LYS A 303 -3.16 -6.67 16.78
N PHE A 304 -2.55 -7.53 15.97
CA PHE A 304 -2.70 -8.98 16.09
C PHE A 304 -1.82 -9.51 17.21
N GLU A 305 -2.38 -10.40 18.04
CA GLU A 305 -1.67 -11.06 19.14
C GLU A 305 -1.21 -12.47 18.77
N ARG A 306 -1.68 -12.98 17.63
CA ARG A 306 -1.38 -14.29 17.05
C ARG A 306 -1.16 -14.15 15.54
N PRO A 307 -0.54 -15.15 14.88
CA PRO A 307 -0.45 -15.16 13.42
C PRO A 307 -1.84 -14.97 12.77
N LEU A 308 -1.87 -14.26 11.65
CA LEU A 308 -3.10 -14.04 10.90
C LEU A 308 -3.61 -15.34 10.29
N LYS A 309 -4.93 -15.53 10.32
CA LYS A 309 -5.62 -16.53 9.51
C LYS A 309 -6.25 -15.85 8.29
N VAL A 310 -5.64 -16.06 7.13
CA VAL A 310 -6.04 -15.46 5.85
C VAL A 310 -6.76 -16.51 5.02
N ALA A 311 -8.05 -16.31 4.77
CA ALA A 311 -8.75 -17.16 3.81
C ALA A 311 -8.54 -16.64 2.38
N VAL A 312 -8.40 -17.52 1.40
CA VAL A 312 -8.23 -17.16 0.00
C VAL A 312 -9.48 -17.55 -0.79
N GLN A 313 -10.16 -16.55 -1.35
CA GLN A 313 -11.23 -16.79 -2.30
C GLN A 313 -10.65 -16.82 -3.72
N TRP A 314 -10.44 -18.03 -4.24
CA TRP A 314 -9.82 -18.27 -5.55
C TRP A 314 -10.70 -17.88 -6.74
N TRP A 315 -12.01 -17.88 -6.55
CA TRP A 315 -13.04 -17.52 -7.52
C TRP A 315 -14.32 -17.19 -6.76
N ASP A 316 -15.35 -16.68 -7.41
CA ASP A 316 -16.57 -16.21 -6.74
C ASP A 316 -17.81 -17.10 -6.94
N GLY A 317 -17.63 -18.33 -7.41
CA GLY A 317 -18.75 -19.23 -7.69
C GLY A 317 -19.42 -18.98 -9.05
N VAL A 318 -19.03 -17.93 -9.78
CA VAL A 318 -19.70 -17.52 -11.02
C VAL A 318 -18.72 -17.29 -12.16
N VAL A 319 -17.66 -16.50 -11.96
CA VAL A 319 -16.65 -16.16 -12.98
C VAL A 319 -15.26 -16.52 -12.50
N GLN A 320 -14.47 -17.19 -13.32
CA GLN A 320 -13.07 -17.50 -13.01
C GLN A 320 -12.17 -16.26 -13.23
N PRO A 321 -11.23 -15.96 -12.31
CA PRO A 321 -10.25 -14.91 -12.57
C PRO A 321 -9.32 -15.26 -13.73
N HIS A 322 -8.91 -14.24 -14.49
CA HIS A 322 -7.89 -14.35 -15.53
C HIS A 322 -6.54 -14.85 -14.95
N PRO A 323 -5.67 -15.45 -15.77
CA PRO A 323 -4.36 -15.95 -15.34
C PRO A 323 -3.54 -15.00 -14.45
N PRO A 324 -3.36 -13.70 -14.76
CA PRO A 324 -2.55 -12.81 -13.93
C PRO A 324 -3.14 -12.58 -12.53
N MET A 325 -4.48 -12.57 -12.40
CA MET A 325 -5.16 -12.43 -11.11
C MET A 325 -4.99 -13.69 -10.26
N THR A 326 -5.12 -14.87 -10.89
CA THR A 326 -4.87 -16.17 -10.24
C THR A 326 -3.42 -16.29 -9.78
N ARG A 327 -2.45 -15.82 -10.59
CA ARG A 327 -1.04 -15.79 -10.21
C ARG A 327 -0.81 -14.88 -9.01
N ALA A 328 -1.35 -13.66 -9.02
CA ALA A 328 -1.25 -12.74 -7.89
C ALA A 328 -1.79 -13.36 -6.59
N LEU A 329 -2.98 -13.99 -6.62
CA LEU A 329 -3.54 -14.70 -5.46
C LEU A 329 -2.58 -15.76 -4.92
N LYS A 330 -1.99 -16.58 -5.81
CA LYS A 330 -1.03 -17.63 -5.42
C LYS A 330 0.23 -17.05 -4.80
N GLU A 331 0.79 -15.99 -5.40
CA GLU A 331 1.99 -15.33 -4.91
C GLU A 331 1.79 -14.74 -3.51
N VAL A 332 0.66 -14.05 -3.27
CA VAL A 332 0.35 -13.46 -1.96
C VAL A 332 0.02 -14.55 -0.93
N ALA A 333 -0.79 -15.55 -1.28
CA ALA A 333 -1.08 -16.67 -0.39
C ALA A 333 0.19 -17.41 0.05
N GLU A 334 1.11 -17.65 -0.88
CA GLU A 334 2.40 -18.28 -0.58
C GLU A 334 3.31 -17.40 0.27
N ALA A 335 3.30 -16.09 0.04
CA ALA A 335 4.02 -15.14 0.88
C ALA A 335 3.50 -15.16 2.32
N CYS A 336 2.18 -15.15 2.52
CA CYS A 336 1.55 -15.28 3.83
C CYS A 336 1.95 -16.58 4.54
N ARG A 337 1.89 -17.72 3.85
CA ARG A 337 2.33 -19.02 4.42
C ARG A 337 3.79 -18.98 4.89
N LYS A 338 4.67 -18.42 4.05
CA LYS A 338 6.11 -18.28 4.38
C LYS A 338 6.37 -17.36 5.57
N ALA A 339 5.50 -16.38 5.79
CA ALA A 339 5.56 -15.48 6.95
C ALA A 339 4.93 -16.09 8.22
N GLY A 340 4.53 -17.37 8.20
CA GLY A 340 3.93 -18.04 9.35
C GLY A 340 2.45 -17.74 9.56
N MET A 341 1.78 -17.10 8.60
CA MET A 341 0.32 -16.94 8.64
C MET A 341 -0.38 -18.24 8.29
N GLU A 342 -1.51 -18.50 8.92
CA GLU A 342 -2.39 -19.59 8.53
C GLU A 342 -3.15 -19.19 7.25
N VAL A 343 -3.07 -20.00 6.21
CA VAL A 343 -3.73 -19.73 4.93
C VAL A 343 -4.68 -20.87 4.60
N VAL A 344 -5.97 -20.55 4.56
CA VAL A 344 -7.06 -21.49 4.30
C VAL A 344 -7.83 -21.11 3.04
N ASP A 345 -8.59 -22.04 2.47
CA ASP A 345 -9.46 -21.74 1.33
C ASP A 345 -10.79 -21.16 1.80
N TRP A 346 -11.28 -20.12 1.11
CA TRP A 346 -12.63 -19.61 1.31
C TRP A 346 -13.57 -20.26 0.30
N ASP A 347 -14.37 -21.22 0.74
CA ASP A 347 -15.40 -21.84 -0.09
C ASP A 347 -16.62 -20.93 -0.22
N CYS A 348 -16.83 -20.41 -1.43
CA CYS A 348 -17.94 -19.53 -1.77
C CYS A 348 -19.10 -20.24 -2.49
N GLU A 349 -18.95 -21.50 -2.89
CA GLU A 349 -20.01 -22.21 -3.63
C GLU A 349 -21.32 -22.30 -2.82
N PRO A 350 -21.30 -22.68 -1.52
CA PRO A 350 -22.53 -22.76 -0.72
C PRO A 350 -23.19 -21.39 -0.46
N LEU A 351 -22.47 -20.30 -0.73
CA LEU A 351 -22.90 -18.93 -0.47
C LEU A 351 -23.64 -18.29 -1.64
N ASP A 352 -23.61 -18.91 -2.83
CA ASP A 352 -24.38 -18.51 -4.01
C ASP A 352 -24.28 -17.00 -4.32
N HIS A 353 -23.11 -16.58 -4.81
CA HIS A 353 -22.87 -15.18 -5.19
C HIS A 353 -23.79 -14.71 -6.33
N ARG A 354 -24.32 -15.62 -7.16
CA ARG A 354 -25.29 -15.30 -8.22
C ARG A 354 -26.62 -14.83 -7.62
N LYS A 355 -27.15 -15.52 -6.62
CA LYS A 355 -28.29 -15.05 -5.83
C LYS A 355 -27.99 -13.72 -5.14
N GLY A 356 -26.77 -13.55 -4.63
CA GLY A 356 -26.31 -12.27 -4.07
C GLY A 356 -26.41 -11.13 -5.08
N TRP A 357 -25.98 -11.36 -6.33
CA TRP A 357 -26.13 -10.39 -7.42
C TRP A 357 -27.59 -10.06 -7.70
N GLU A 358 -28.47 -11.06 -7.85
CA GLU A 358 -29.90 -10.84 -8.12
C GLU A 358 -30.59 -9.98 -7.05
N ILE A 359 -30.30 -10.23 -5.77
CA ILE A 359 -30.80 -9.41 -4.67
C ILE A 359 -30.29 -7.97 -4.83
N LEU A 360 -28.98 -7.82 -5.02
CA LEU A 360 -28.31 -6.53 -5.01
C LEU A 360 -28.67 -5.65 -6.22
N SER A 361 -28.72 -6.22 -7.42
CA SER A 361 -29.08 -5.49 -8.64
C SER A 361 -30.53 -5.00 -8.61
N SER A 362 -31.44 -5.77 -7.99
CA SER A 362 -32.81 -5.30 -7.70
C SER A 362 -32.82 -4.16 -6.67
N MET A 363 -32.00 -4.27 -5.61
CA MET A 363 -31.89 -3.23 -4.58
C MET A 363 -31.25 -1.92 -5.05
N TYR A 364 -30.47 -1.93 -6.13
CA TYR A 364 -29.96 -0.70 -6.72
C TYR A 364 -31.08 0.15 -7.30
N TRP A 365 -32.09 -0.48 -7.88
CA TRP A 365 -33.15 0.14 -8.68
C TRP A 365 -34.56 -0.34 -8.24
N PRO A 366 -34.98 -0.07 -6.99
CA PRO A 366 -36.30 -0.49 -6.53
C PRO A 366 -37.44 0.22 -7.28
N ASP A 367 -37.16 1.34 -7.95
CA ASP A 367 -38.07 2.07 -8.83
C ASP A 367 -37.94 1.64 -10.31
N GLY A 368 -37.27 0.52 -10.60
CA GLY A 368 -36.99 0.09 -11.97
C GLY A 368 -36.14 1.08 -12.79
N GLY A 369 -35.45 2.04 -12.16
CA GLY A 369 -34.69 3.08 -12.83
C GLY A 369 -35.53 4.27 -13.33
N GLU A 370 -36.79 4.37 -12.91
CA GLU A 370 -37.73 5.40 -13.36
C GLU A 370 -37.22 6.83 -13.11
N GLU A 371 -36.66 7.13 -11.93
CA GLU A 371 -36.13 8.47 -11.63
C GLU A 371 -34.96 8.83 -12.55
N ALA A 372 -34.02 7.89 -12.77
CA ALA A 372 -32.87 8.10 -13.64
C ALA A 372 -33.29 8.34 -15.09
N LEU A 373 -34.19 7.51 -15.61
CA LEU A 373 -34.69 7.59 -16.99
C LEU A 373 -35.45 8.90 -17.23
N LYS A 374 -36.29 9.32 -16.28
CA LYS A 374 -37.01 10.61 -16.37
C LYS A 374 -36.07 11.81 -16.38
N LEU A 375 -35.01 11.80 -15.58
CA LEU A 375 -34.01 12.87 -15.58
C LEU A 375 -33.27 12.95 -16.92
N MET A 376 -32.91 11.80 -17.50
CA MET A 376 -32.28 11.75 -18.81
C MET A 376 -33.23 12.24 -19.91
N GLU A 377 -34.48 11.78 -19.91
CA GLU A 377 -35.54 12.23 -20.83
C GLU A 377 -35.77 13.74 -20.74
N ALA A 378 -35.87 14.30 -19.53
CA ALA A 378 -36.12 15.73 -19.31
C ALA A 378 -35.03 16.63 -19.89
N SER A 379 -33.79 16.13 -19.99
CA SER A 379 -32.69 16.84 -20.64
C SER A 379 -32.54 16.50 -22.13
N GLY A 380 -33.08 15.36 -22.57
CA GLY A 380 -32.88 14.82 -23.91
C GLY A 380 -31.53 14.12 -24.11
N GLU A 381 -30.81 13.78 -23.03
CA GLU A 381 -29.54 13.04 -23.14
C GLU A 381 -29.80 11.55 -23.48
N PRO A 382 -28.93 10.92 -24.30
CA PRO A 382 -29.09 9.51 -24.63
C PRO A 382 -28.70 8.60 -23.45
N VAL A 383 -29.36 7.44 -23.36
CA VAL A 383 -28.96 6.36 -22.44
C VAL A 383 -27.73 5.65 -23.03
N LEU A 384 -26.61 5.65 -22.29
CA LEU A 384 -25.37 4.99 -22.72
C LEU A 384 -25.44 3.45 -22.57
N PRO A 385 -24.61 2.68 -23.31
CA PRO A 385 -24.70 1.22 -23.34
C PRO A 385 -24.70 0.54 -21.97
N LEU A 386 -23.80 0.94 -21.06
CA LEU A 386 -23.75 0.35 -19.71
C LEU A 386 -24.97 0.72 -18.85
N THR A 387 -25.52 1.93 -19.03
CA THR A 387 -26.77 2.36 -18.36
C THR A 387 -27.95 1.52 -18.84
N LYS A 388 -28.04 1.28 -20.16
CA LYS A 388 -29.03 0.39 -20.76
C LYS A 388 -28.88 -1.03 -20.22
N PHE A 389 -27.65 -1.57 -20.19
CA PHE A 389 -27.36 -2.89 -19.65
C PHE A 389 -27.92 -3.05 -18.21
N ILE A 390 -27.56 -2.15 -17.29
CA ILE A 390 -27.91 -2.34 -15.88
C ILE A 390 -29.35 -1.96 -15.54
N ILE A 391 -29.96 -0.99 -16.23
CA ILE A 391 -31.33 -0.55 -15.91
C ILE A 391 -32.38 -1.29 -16.74
N GLN A 392 -32.13 -1.53 -18.03
CA GLN A 392 -33.15 -2.00 -18.98
C GLN A 392 -32.98 -3.48 -19.36
N GLU A 393 -31.76 -4.02 -19.30
CA GLU A 393 -31.47 -5.40 -19.71
C GLU A 393 -31.28 -6.36 -18.53
N GLN A 394 -30.94 -5.84 -17.33
CA GLN A 394 -30.78 -6.64 -16.12
C GLN A 394 -32.12 -7.18 -15.60
N PRO A 395 -32.37 -8.50 -15.61
CA PRO A 395 -33.71 -9.06 -15.37
C PRO A 395 -34.29 -8.78 -13.97
N SER A 396 -33.43 -8.56 -12.97
CA SER A 396 -33.83 -8.29 -11.59
C SER A 396 -34.32 -6.86 -11.36
N VAL A 397 -34.08 -5.94 -12.30
CA VAL A 397 -34.44 -4.53 -12.19
C VAL A 397 -35.89 -4.34 -12.66
N LYS A 398 -36.75 -3.95 -11.72
CA LYS A 398 -38.17 -3.69 -11.97
C LYS A 398 -38.72 -2.72 -10.94
N ASN A 399 -39.86 -2.11 -11.25
CA ASN A 399 -40.62 -1.32 -10.29
C ASN A 399 -41.18 -2.22 -9.18
N LEU A 400 -40.73 -2.02 -7.94
CA LEU A 400 -41.15 -2.79 -6.77
C LEU A 400 -42.28 -2.08 -6.02
N THR A 401 -43.28 -2.85 -5.61
CA THR A 401 -44.21 -2.41 -4.58
C THR A 401 -43.51 -2.36 -3.22
N GLN A 402 -44.12 -1.65 -2.25
CA GLN A 402 -43.58 -1.57 -0.89
C GLN A 402 -43.39 -2.96 -0.23
N HIS A 403 -44.30 -3.91 -0.48
CA HIS A 403 -44.22 -5.25 0.08
C HIS A 403 -43.12 -6.08 -0.59
N GLU A 404 -42.98 -5.99 -1.92
CA GLU A 404 -41.85 -6.63 -2.62
C GLU A 404 -40.50 -6.08 -2.16
N LEU A 405 -40.42 -4.78 -1.88
CA LEU A 405 -39.22 -4.16 -1.31
C LEU A 405 -38.89 -4.71 0.08
N TRP A 406 -39.90 -4.89 0.95
CA TRP A 406 -39.72 -5.50 2.27
C TRP A 406 -39.26 -6.95 2.17
N GLU A 407 -39.87 -7.76 1.29
CA GLU A 407 -39.43 -9.13 1.02
C GLU A 407 -37.98 -9.17 0.53
N LEU A 408 -37.58 -8.24 -0.33
CA LEU A 408 -36.21 -8.11 -0.81
C LEU A 408 -35.25 -7.76 0.34
N CYS A 409 -35.63 -6.86 1.25
CA CYS A 409 -34.85 -6.57 2.46
C CYS A 409 -34.67 -7.81 3.36
N THR A 410 -35.72 -8.62 3.55
CA THR A 410 -35.61 -9.90 4.28
C THR A 410 -34.61 -10.83 3.59
N LYS A 411 -34.68 -10.99 2.27
CA LYS A 411 -33.72 -11.82 1.50
C LYS A 411 -32.27 -11.35 1.67
N ARG A 412 -32.02 -10.04 1.66
CA ARG A 412 -30.69 -9.47 1.95
C ARG A 412 -30.21 -9.83 3.35
N ASP A 413 -31.07 -9.70 4.35
CA ASP A 413 -30.67 -9.93 5.73
C ASP A 413 -30.45 -11.42 6.03
N ASP A 414 -31.25 -12.30 5.43
CA ASP A 414 -31.02 -13.75 5.44
C ASP A 414 -29.68 -14.12 4.80
N TYR A 415 -29.37 -13.48 3.67
CA TYR A 415 -28.13 -13.67 2.96
C TYR A 415 -26.92 -13.20 3.79
N ARG A 416 -27.00 -12.02 4.41
CA ARG A 416 -25.99 -11.51 5.35
C ARG A 416 -25.78 -12.47 6.52
N ALA A 417 -26.86 -13.00 7.08
CA ALA A 417 -26.79 -13.96 8.17
C ALA A 417 -26.12 -15.27 7.75
N ALA A 418 -26.33 -15.74 6.52
CA ALA A 418 -25.65 -16.91 5.97
C ALA A 418 -24.13 -16.70 5.88
N TYR A 419 -23.67 -15.56 5.36
CA TYR A 419 -22.24 -15.22 5.33
C TYR A 419 -21.63 -15.12 6.71
N ALA A 420 -22.33 -14.43 7.62
CA ALA A 420 -21.83 -14.26 8.98
C ALA A 420 -21.62 -15.63 9.67
N ARG A 421 -22.54 -16.59 9.45
CA ARG A 421 -22.41 -17.98 9.92
C ARG A 421 -21.25 -18.71 9.27
N ALA A 422 -21.14 -18.65 7.94
CA ALA A 422 -20.04 -19.31 7.22
C ALA A 422 -18.67 -18.82 7.72
N TRP A 423 -18.54 -17.50 7.93
CA TRP A 423 -17.34 -16.92 8.51
C TRP A 423 -17.09 -17.42 9.94
N THR A 424 -18.12 -17.50 10.79
CA THR A 424 -17.96 -18.03 12.15
C THR A 424 -17.55 -19.49 12.16
N TYR A 425 -18.07 -20.29 11.23
CA TYR A 425 -17.74 -21.72 11.15
C TYR A 425 -16.28 -21.99 10.76
N THR A 426 -15.56 -21.00 10.23
CA THR A 426 -14.11 -21.13 9.98
C THR A 426 -13.28 -21.34 11.26
N GLY A 427 -13.83 -21.01 12.43
CA GLY A 427 -13.21 -21.27 13.72
C GLY A 427 -13.74 -22.50 14.46
N ASN A 428 -14.58 -23.34 13.84
CA ASN A 428 -15.18 -24.49 14.53
C ASN A 428 -14.15 -25.56 14.92
N GLU A 429 -13.07 -25.72 14.14
CA GLU A 429 -12.08 -26.78 14.35
C GLU A 429 -11.02 -26.38 15.38
N ASP A 430 -10.62 -25.10 15.41
CA ASP A 430 -9.46 -24.60 16.15
C ASP A 430 -9.74 -23.38 17.05
N GLY A 431 -10.98 -22.88 17.06
CA GLY A 431 -11.36 -21.66 17.79
C GLY A 431 -10.83 -20.36 17.16
N HIS A 432 -10.26 -20.41 15.95
CA HIS A 432 -9.68 -19.27 15.25
C HIS A 432 -10.49 -18.99 13.98
N GLU A 433 -11.47 -18.07 14.09
CA GLU A 433 -12.16 -17.55 12.91
C GLU A 433 -11.18 -16.82 11.98
N VAL A 434 -11.35 -17.00 10.67
CA VAL A 434 -10.63 -16.23 9.63
C VAL A 434 -10.60 -14.74 9.97
N ASP A 435 -9.41 -14.14 9.89
CA ASP A 435 -9.21 -12.74 10.23
C ASP A 435 -9.62 -11.83 9.07
N VAL A 436 -9.23 -12.21 7.85
CA VAL A 436 -9.56 -11.53 6.59
C VAL A 436 -9.65 -12.53 5.43
N ILE A 437 -10.44 -12.18 4.41
CA ILE A 437 -10.48 -12.90 3.13
C ILE A 437 -9.65 -12.14 2.10
N LEU A 438 -8.63 -12.77 1.54
CA LEU A 438 -7.89 -12.34 0.36
C LEU A 438 -8.66 -12.76 -0.90
N CYS A 439 -9.01 -11.80 -1.76
CA CYS A 439 -9.79 -12.09 -2.96
C CYS A 439 -9.50 -11.09 -4.11
N PRO A 440 -9.95 -11.39 -5.35
CA PRO A 440 -9.85 -10.45 -6.45
C PRO A 440 -10.81 -9.25 -6.28
N PRO A 441 -10.40 -8.01 -6.61
CA PRO A 441 -11.28 -6.83 -6.76
C PRO A 441 -11.92 -6.71 -8.14
N SER A 442 -11.51 -7.57 -9.08
CA SER A 442 -12.04 -7.72 -10.42
C SER A 442 -11.63 -9.11 -10.90
N PHE A 443 -12.22 -9.61 -11.99
CA PHE A 443 -11.80 -10.88 -12.57
C PHE A 443 -10.38 -10.81 -13.18
N GLY A 444 -9.85 -9.62 -13.45
CA GLY A 444 -8.55 -9.44 -14.10
C GLY A 444 -8.07 -7.99 -14.06
N ALA A 445 -7.21 -7.64 -15.01
CA ALA A 445 -6.82 -6.26 -15.28
C ALA A 445 -8.01 -5.43 -15.80
N ALA A 446 -7.80 -4.12 -15.98
CA ALA A 446 -8.84 -3.19 -16.43
C ALA A 446 -9.50 -3.62 -17.75
N THR A 447 -10.84 -3.64 -17.79
CA THR A 447 -11.58 -4.17 -18.95
C THR A 447 -11.45 -3.29 -20.20
N PRO A 448 -11.67 -3.85 -21.41
CA PRO A 448 -11.95 -3.04 -22.58
C PRO A 448 -13.19 -2.16 -22.37
N HIS A 449 -13.26 -1.07 -23.13
CA HIS A 449 -14.36 -0.12 -23.08
C HIS A 449 -15.73 -0.73 -23.38
N ASP A 450 -16.76 -0.28 -22.65
CA ASP A 450 -18.15 -0.77 -22.67
C ASP A 450 -18.33 -2.26 -22.28
N GLN A 451 -17.31 -2.87 -21.66
CA GLN A 451 -17.31 -4.29 -21.26
C GLN A 451 -17.30 -4.53 -19.74
N SER A 452 -17.38 -3.48 -18.91
CA SER A 452 -17.47 -3.57 -17.44
C SER A 452 -18.84 -4.08 -16.94
N ARG A 453 -19.24 -5.28 -17.37
CA ARG A 453 -20.57 -5.88 -17.14
C ARG A 453 -20.61 -6.89 -15.97
N TYR A 454 -19.47 -7.22 -15.38
CA TYR A 454 -19.38 -8.15 -14.26
C TYR A 454 -18.90 -7.47 -12.98
N TRP A 455 -19.76 -7.39 -11.96
CA TRP A 455 -19.48 -6.65 -10.71
C TRP A 455 -19.34 -7.55 -9.47
N GLY A 456 -19.42 -8.88 -9.64
CA GLY A 456 -19.53 -9.85 -8.54
C GLY A 456 -18.43 -9.72 -7.48
N TYR A 457 -17.18 -9.60 -7.94
CA TYR A 457 -15.98 -9.51 -7.08
C TYR A 457 -15.97 -8.33 -6.10
N THR A 458 -16.73 -7.26 -6.35
CA THR A 458 -16.80 -6.11 -5.44
C THR A 458 -18.17 -5.91 -4.83
N SER A 459 -19.22 -6.01 -5.64
CA SER A 459 -20.58 -5.61 -5.28
C SER A 459 -21.13 -6.45 -4.14
N HIS A 460 -20.76 -7.72 -4.09
CA HIS A 460 -21.16 -8.63 -3.05
C HIS A 460 -20.77 -8.15 -1.64
N TRP A 461 -19.58 -7.57 -1.51
CA TRP A 461 -19.10 -7.00 -0.24
C TRP A 461 -19.87 -5.74 0.18
N ASN A 462 -20.56 -5.06 -0.74
CA ASN A 462 -21.52 -3.99 -0.41
C ASN A 462 -22.85 -4.57 0.09
N LEU A 463 -23.34 -5.66 -0.53
CA LEU A 463 -24.52 -6.36 -0.03
C LEU A 463 -24.31 -6.77 1.43
N LEU A 464 -23.13 -7.30 1.76
CA LEU A 464 -22.74 -7.74 3.10
C LEU A 464 -22.39 -6.62 4.09
N ASP A 465 -22.16 -5.40 3.60
CA ASP A 465 -21.62 -4.29 4.40
C ASP A 465 -20.26 -4.62 5.07
N TYR A 466 -19.36 -5.25 4.30
CA TYR A 466 -18.04 -5.66 4.79
C TYR A 466 -16.97 -4.67 4.33
N PRO A 467 -16.09 -4.13 5.22
CA PRO A 467 -15.00 -3.25 4.82
C PRO A 467 -13.97 -4.01 3.96
N ALA A 468 -13.37 -3.31 2.99
CA ALA A 468 -12.44 -3.92 2.05
C ALA A 468 -11.34 -2.95 1.62
N ALA A 469 -10.10 -3.43 1.58
CA ALA A 469 -8.92 -2.66 1.16
C ALA A 469 -8.34 -3.25 -0.13
N VAL A 470 -8.08 -2.41 -1.13
CA VAL A 470 -7.40 -2.76 -2.39
C VAL A 470 -5.95 -2.34 -2.31
N PHE A 471 -5.06 -3.19 -2.83
CA PHE A 471 -3.62 -2.94 -2.88
C PHE A 471 -3.00 -3.54 -4.16
N PRO A 472 -2.06 -2.85 -4.80
CA PRO A 472 -1.35 -3.34 -5.98
C PRO A 472 -0.40 -4.48 -5.61
N VAL A 473 -0.24 -5.47 -6.51
CA VAL A 473 0.59 -6.67 -6.27
C VAL A 473 1.63 -6.88 -7.38
N THR A 474 1.20 -6.92 -8.63
CA THR A 474 2.04 -7.25 -9.79
C THR A 474 1.49 -6.56 -11.03
N THR A 475 2.16 -6.72 -12.18
CA THR A 475 1.60 -6.44 -13.50
C THR A 475 1.33 -7.74 -14.25
N VAL A 476 0.57 -7.65 -15.35
CA VAL A 476 0.41 -8.73 -16.33
C VAL A 476 1.73 -8.96 -17.06
N ASP A 477 2.17 -10.21 -17.11
CA ASP A 477 3.36 -10.66 -17.81
C ASP A 477 2.94 -11.71 -18.85
N PRO A 478 2.95 -11.38 -20.16
CA PRO A 478 2.49 -12.30 -21.20
C PRO A 478 3.17 -13.67 -21.19
N SER A 479 4.40 -13.77 -20.67
CA SER A 479 5.14 -15.02 -20.59
C SER A 479 4.69 -15.92 -19.44
N LYS A 480 4.15 -15.33 -18.37
CA LYS A 480 3.68 -16.05 -17.16
C LYS A 480 2.18 -16.23 -17.14
N ASP A 481 1.46 -15.44 -17.91
CA ASP A 481 0.01 -15.34 -17.90
C ASP A 481 -0.61 -15.78 -19.24
N PRO A 482 -0.27 -16.95 -19.81
CA PRO A 482 -0.84 -17.37 -21.08
C PRO A 482 -2.36 -17.62 -20.96
N LYS A 483 -3.10 -17.33 -22.05
CA LYS A 483 -4.50 -17.72 -22.14
C LYS A 483 -4.63 -19.24 -22.23
N ASP A 484 -5.42 -19.85 -21.35
CA ASP A 484 -5.67 -21.29 -21.34
C ASP A 484 -6.66 -21.72 -22.44
N LEU A 485 -6.15 -22.15 -23.57
CA LEU A 485 -7.02 -22.56 -24.70
C LEU A 485 -7.86 -23.81 -24.40
N ALA A 486 -7.60 -24.53 -23.31
CA ALA A 486 -8.38 -25.69 -22.88
C ALA A 486 -9.48 -25.35 -21.85
N TYR A 487 -9.57 -24.09 -21.40
CA TYR A 487 -10.57 -23.67 -20.42
C TYR A 487 -12.00 -23.87 -20.93
N VAL A 488 -12.86 -24.44 -20.08
CA VAL A 488 -14.29 -24.63 -20.36
C VAL A 488 -15.09 -23.69 -19.45
N PRO A 489 -15.73 -22.65 -20.01
CA PRO A 489 -16.54 -21.72 -19.23
C PRO A 489 -17.67 -22.40 -18.46
N LYS A 490 -17.92 -21.92 -17.23
CA LYS A 490 -18.95 -22.46 -16.33
C LYS A 490 -20.36 -21.98 -16.67
N ASN A 491 -20.46 -20.81 -17.27
CA ASN A 491 -21.71 -20.15 -17.67
C ASN A 491 -21.40 -19.06 -18.72
N ASP A 492 -22.43 -18.34 -19.18
CA ASP A 492 -22.29 -17.31 -20.22
C ASP A 492 -21.50 -16.08 -19.74
N GLU A 493 -21.65 -15.68 -18.47
CA GLU A 493 -20.90 -14.56 -17.90
C GLU A 493 -19.40 -14.88 -17.80
N ASP A 494 -19.08 -16.10 -17.36
CA ASP A 494 -17.73 -16.62 -17.31
C ASP A 494 -17.11 -16.72 -18.71
N LYS A 495 -17.88 -17.19 -19.70
CA LYS A 495 -17.44 -17.21 -21.10
C LYS A 495 -17.13 -15.80 -21.60
N PHE A 496 -18.05 -14.86 -21.37
CA PHE A 496 -17.89 -13.47 -21.76
C PHE A 496 -16.60 -12.88 -21.18
N VAL A 497 -16.38 -13.04 -19.87
CA VAL A 497 -15.18 -12.56 -19.19
C VAL A 497 -13.93 -13.24 -19.73
N TYR A 498 -13.95 -14.56 -19.90
CA TYR A 498 -12.82 -15.33 -20.39
C TYR A 498 -12.37 -14.90 -21.80
N ASP A 499 -13.33 -14.60 -22.67
CA ASP A 499 -13.08 -14.16 -24.04
C ASP A 499 -12.40 -12.78 -24.10
N LEU A 500 -12.58 -11.91 -23.10
CA LEU A 500 -11.97 -10.57 -23.05
C LEU A 500 -10.44 -10.61 -22.94
N TYR A 501 -9.85 -11.69 -22.43
CA TYR A 501 -8.42 -11.77 -22.14
C TYR A 501 -7.58 -12.14 -23.36
N THR A 502 -6.53 -11.38 -23.63
CA THR A 502 -5.38 -11.78 -24.45
C THR A 502 -4.10 -11.24 -23.83
N PRO A 503 -3.06 -12.06 -23.56
CA PRO A 503 -1.91 -11.62 -22.75
C PRO A 503 -1.27 -10.32 -23.27
N GLU A 504 -1.12 -10.16 -24.58
CA GLU A 504 -0.47 -9.03 -25.23
C GLU A 504 -1.25 -7.72 -25.07
N LYS A 505 -2.58 -7.78 -25.06
CA LYS A 505 -3.43 -6.58 -24.92
C LYS A 505 -3.33 -5.97 -23.52
N PHE A 506 -3.10 -6.81 -22.52
CA PHE A 506 -3.05 -6.42 -21.12
C PHE A 506 -1.61 -6.35 -20.58
N ALA A 507 -0.58 -6.52 -21.42
CA ALA A 507 0.81 -6.44 -20.99
C ALA A 507 1.06 -5.18 -20.15
N ASP A 508 1.81 -5.35 -19.05
CA ASP A 508 2.16 -4.30 -18.09
C ASP A 508 0.98 -3.66 -17.33
N MET A 509 -0.26 -4.10 -17.56
CA MET A 509 -1.40 -3.60 -16.80
C MET A 509 -1.28 -3.99 -15.33
N PRO A 510 -1.62 -3.07 -14.40
CA PRO A 510 -1.63 -3.38 -12.97
C PRO A 510 -2.59 -4.51 -12.63
N ILE A 511 -2.16 -5.34 -11.70
CA ILE A 511 -2.94 -6.38 -11.03
C ILE A 511 -2.90 -6.09 -9.53
N SER A 512 -4.09 -5.87 -8.99
CA SER A 512 -4.31 -5.60 -7.57
C SER A 512 -5.19 -6.69 -6.97
N LEU A 513 -5.00 -6.93 -5.67
CA LEU A 513 -5.90 -7.77 -4.88
C LEU A 513 -6.69 -6.91 -3.90
N GLN A 514 -7.68 -7.51 -3.24
CA GLN A 514 -8.33 -6.91 -2.08
C GLN A 514 -8.31 -7.87 -0.89
N ILE A 515 -8.30 -7.30 0.31
CA ILE A 515 -8.68 -8.03 1.51
C ILE A 515 -9.99 -7.49 2.06
N VAL A 516 -10.81 -8.39 2.60
CA VAL A 516 -12.12 -8.09 3.15
C VAL A 516 -12.16 -8.55 4.61
N GLY A 517 -12.77 -7.75 5.48
CA GLY A 517 -13.02 -8.13 6.86
C GLY A 517 -14.50 -8.06 7.22
N ARG A 518 -14.83 -8.52 8.42
CA ARG A 518 -16.20 -8.41 8.94
C ARG A 518 -16.64 -6.96 9.07
N ARG A 519 -17.95 -6.74 8.95
CA ARG A 519 -18.62 -5.47 9.23
C ARG A 519 -18.14 -4.85 10.56
N GLN A 520 -17.74 -3.58 10.53
CA GLN A 520 -17.17 -2.81 11.66
C GLN A 520 -15.77 -3.24 12.15
N TYR A 521 -15.05 -4.08 11.41
CA TYR A 521 -13.65 -4.42 11.68
C TYR A 521 -12.67 -3.65 10.77
N ASP A 522 -13.02 -2.41 10.41
CA ASP A 522 -12.23 -1.55 9.52
C ASP A 522 -10.75 -1.46 9.92
N GLU A 523 -10.49 -1.25 11.22
CA GLU A 523 -9.14 -1.14 11.77
C GLU A 523 -8.35 -2.45 11.66
N LYS A 524 -9.03 -3.59 11.83
CA LYS A 524 -8.45 -4.93 11.68
C LYS A 524 -8.08 -5.20 10.22
N VAL A 525 -8.90 -4.75 9.26
CA VAL A 525 -8.60 -4.89 7.82
C VAL A 525 -7.33 -4.13 7.46
N LEU A 526 -7.22 -2.85 7.83
CA LEU A 526 -6.01 -2.08 7.51
C LEU A 526 -4.76 -2.61 8.23
N ALA A 527 -4.91 -3.11 9.46
CA ALA A 527 -3.82 -3.79 10.16
C ALA A 527 -3.41 -5.09 9.44
N ALA A 528 -4.36 -5.91 8.98
CA ALA A 528 -4.07 -7.14 8.25
C ALA A 528 -3.38 -6.86 6.91
N LEU A 529 -3.77 -5.78 6.21
CA LEU A 529 -3.10 -5.37 4.97
C LEU A 529 -1.61 -5.11 5.22
N ARG A 530 -1.28 -4.39 6.29
CA ARG A 530 0.12 -4.11 6.65
C ARG A 530 0.92 -5.40 6.83
N GLU A 531 0.39 -6.36 7.59
CA GLU A 531 1.10 -7.62 7.83
C GLU A 531 1.23 -8.47 6.53
N ILE A 532 0.21 -8.47 5.66
CA ILE A 532 0.26 -9.17 4.37
C ILE A 532 1.31 -8.53 3.45
N GLU A 533 1.39 -7.20 3.39
CA GLU A 533 2.43 -6.51 2.62
C GLU A 533 3.84 -6.77 3.16
N HIS A 534 3.98 -6.85 4.48
CA HIS A 534 5.24 -7.29 5.10
C HIS A 534 5.62 -8.71 4.63
N ALA A 535 4.65 -9.64 4.58
CA ALA A 535 4.88 -11.01 4.11
C ALA A 535 5.27 -11.10 2.63
N MET A 536 4.69 -10.27 1.76
CA MET A 536 5.10 -10.15 0.34
C MET A 536 6.57 -9.71 0.19
N GLY A 537 7.15 -9.17 1.26
CA GLY A 537 8.57 -8.86 1.36
C GLY A 537 8.95 -7.70 0.46
N CYS A 538 8.11 -6.66 0.40
CA CYS A 538 8.53 -5.33 -0.01
C CYS A 538 9.84 -5.01 0.74
N SER A 539 10.98 -4.96 0.04
CA SER A 539 12.27 -4.65 0.70
C SER A 539 12.45 -3.15 0.93
N ASP A 540 11.42 -2.38 0.58
CA ASP A 540 11.20 -1.01 0.99
C ASP A 540 11.12 -0.95 2.52
N GLY A 541 12.08 -0.26 3.13
CA GLY A 541 12.26 -0.21 4.59
C GLY A 541 13.34 -1.15 5.16
N SER A 542 14.00 -1.97 4.33
CA SER A 542 15.18 -2.73 4.76
C SER A 542 16.38 -1.80 5.05
N LEU A 543 17.34 -2.24 5.87
CA LEU A 543 18.57 -1.47 6.11
C LEU A 543 19.37 -1.26 4.83
N GLY A 544 19.40 -2.26 3.94
CA GLY A 544 20.12 -2.19 2.67
C GLY A 544 19.54 -1.17 1.70
N SER A 545 18.21 -1.15 1.55
CA SER A 545 17.53 -0.17 0.69
C SER A 545 17.68 1.25 1.24
N ALA A 546 17.51 1.44 2.55
CA ALA A 546 17.68 2.74 3.19
C ALA A 546 19.12 3.27 3.04
N LEU A 547 20.13 2.40 3.21
CA LEU A 547 21.53 2.77 3.05
C LEU A 547 21.89 3.10 1.60
N ALA A 548 21.34 2.35 0.63
CA ALA A 548 21.55 2.63 -0.78
C ALA A 548 21.06 4.04 -1.16
N ILE A 549 19.86 4.42 -0.71
CA ILE A 549 19.28 5.75 -0.91
C ILE A 549 20.14 6.82 -0.22
N ALA A 550 20.48 6.63 1.05
CA ALA A 550 21.28 7.60 1.79
C ALA A 550 22.70 7.81 1.21
N LEU A 551 23.32 6.78 0.63
CA LEU A 551 24.60 6.90 -0.07
C LEU A 551 24.45 7.65 -1.40
N LYS A 552 23.38 7.38 -2.17
CA LYS A 552 23.08 8.18 -3.37
C LYS A 552 22.91 9.65 -3.04
N ASP A 553 22.20 9.98 -1.96
CA ASP A 553 22.02 11.36 -1.47
C ASP A 553 23.35 12.03 -1.07
N LYS A 554 24.38 11.24 -0.72
CA LYS A 554 25.74 11.72 -0.46
C LYS A 554 26.60 11.82 -1.72
N GLY A 555 26.03 11.58 -2.91
CA GLY A 555 26.71 11.69 -4.20
C GLY A 555 27.42 10.41 -4.65
N TRP A 556 27.17 9.28 -3.99
CA TRP A 556 27.72 8.00 -4.44
C TRP A 556 26.93 7.47 -5.64
N ARG A 557 27.61 6.88 -6.62
CA ARG A 557 26.96 6.00 -7.59
C ARG A 557 26.80 4.63 -6.95
N VAL A 558 25.56 4.23 -6.70
CA VAL A 558 25.25 3.02 -5.92
C VAL A 558 24.74 1.91 -6.84
N PHE A 559 25.23 0.69 -6.62
CA PHE A 559 24.67 -0.53 -7.19
C PHE A 559 24.00 -1.31 -6.06
N ALA A 560 22.67 -1.27 -5.99
CA ALA A 560 21.92 -1.98 -4.98
C ALA A 560 21.64 -3.41 -5.45
N SER A 561 21.95 -4.40 -4.62
CA SER A 561 21.78 -5.79 -5.01
C SER A 561 20.72 -6.53 -4.18
N ALA A 562 19.94 -7.37 -4.84
CA ALA A 562 19.00 -8.27 -4.17
C ALA A 562 18.83 -9.58 -4.94
N ARG A 563 18.41 -10.64 -4.25
CA ARG A 563 17.99 -11.91 -4.88
C ARG A 563 16.81 -11.71 -5.83
N ASN A 564 15.88 -10.82 -5.46
CA ASN A 564 14.72 -10.46 -6.24
C ASN A 564 14.65 -8.95 -6.45
N LEU A 565 14.80 -8.51 -7.69
CA LEU A 565 14.82 -7.09 -8.07
C LEU A 565 13.45 -6.41 -8.01
N THR A 566 12.34 -7.16 -7.96
CA THR A 566 11.01 -6.54 -7.80
C THR A 566 10.86 -5.92 -6.41
N LYS A 567 11.64 -6.38 -5.44
CA LYS A 567 11.60 -5.90 -4.06
C LYS A 567 12.38 -4.60 -3.83
N LEU A 568 13.09 -4.09 -4.85
CA LEU A 568 13.87 -2.85 -4.80
C LEU A 568 13.11 -1.66 -5.43
N SER A 569 11.79 -1.62 -5.30
CA SER A 569 10.92 -0.58 -5.89
C SER A 569 11.35 0.83 -5.51
N ASN A 570 11.54 1.13 -4.21
CA ASN A 570 11.94 2.49 -3.79
C ASN A 570 13.37 2.83 -4.21
N VAL A 571 14.24 1.83 -4.28
CA VAL A 571 15.62 2.01 -4.72
C VAL A 571 15.67 2.31 -6.22
N LYS A 572 14.87 1.61 -7.02
CA LYS A 572 14.68 1.92 -8.45
C LYS A 572 14.05 3.28 -8.66
N ALA A 573 13.04 3.64 -7.85
CA ALA A 573 12.41 4.95 -7.89
C ALA A 573 13.39 6.08 -7.53
N ALA A 574 14.35 5.80 -6.64
CA ALA A 574 15.47 6.68 -6.35
C ALA A 574 16.53 6.68 -7.45
N ASP A 575 16.31 6.07 -8.61
CA ASP A 575 17.21 6.01 -9.78
C ASP A 575 18.58 5.37 -9.41
N ILE A 576 18.55 4.34 -8.57
CA ILE A 576 19.73 3.54 -8.21
C ILE A 576 19.75 2.29 -9.08
N GLU A 577 20.92 1.99 -9.62
CA GLU A 577 21.15 0.80 -10.44
C GLU A 577 20.96 -0.46 -9.59
N CYS A 578 20.06 -1.35 -10.02
CA CYS A 578 19.72 -2.56 -9.29
C CYS A 578 20.29 -3.81 -9.97
N ILE A 579 21.05 -4.60 -9.22
CA ILE A 579 21.78 -5.78 -9.73
C ILE A 579 21.27 -7.05 -9.02
N GLN A 580 20.92 -8.07 -9.78
CA GLN A 580 20.47 -9.32 -9.17
C GLN A 580 21.69 -10.06 -8.60
N MET A 581 21.66 -10.37 -7.30
CA MET A 581 22.73 -11.13 -6.66
C MET A 581 22.20 -11.94 -5.48
N ASP A 582 22.45 -13.24 -5.49
CA ASP A 582 22.35 -14.11 -4.34
C ASP A 582 23.74 -14.34 -3.73
N VAL A 583 23.94 -13.87 -2.50
CA VAL A 583 25.23 -13.96 -1.79
C VAL A 583 25.58 -15.40 -1.36
N GLY A 584 24.65 -16.34 -1.49
CA GLY A 584 24.89 -17.78 -1.28
C GLY A 584 25.29 -18.55 -2.54
N SER A 585 25.25 -17.95 -3.73
CA SER A 585 25.58 -18.61 -5.01
C SER A 585 26.80 -17.97 -5.68
N ASP A 586 27.85 -18.77 -5.88
CA ASP A 586 29.09 -18.31 -6.52
C ASP A 586 28.85 -17.90 -7.99
N GLU A 587 27.92 -18.55 -8.69
CA GLU A 587 27.50 -18.20 -10.05
C GLU A 587 26.78 -16.84 -10.07
N SER A 588 25.86 -16.63 -9.14
CA SER A 588 25.13 -15.36 -9.04
C SER A 588 26.05 -14.21 -8.70
N ILE A 589 26.99 -14.41 -7.76
CA ILE A 589 28.01 -13.42 -7.41
C ILE A 589 28.90 -13.11 -8.63
N SER A 590 29.35 -14.12 -9.37
CA SER A 590 30.20 -13.93 -10.54
C SER A 590 29.50 -13.12 -11.64
N ALA A 591 28.21 -13.40 -11.88
CA ALA A 591 27.40 -12.63 -12.82
C ALA A 591 27.28 -11.15 -12.39
N ALA A 592 27.04 -10.90 -11.09
CA ALA A 592 26.98 -9.55 -10.54
C ALA A 592 28.31 -8.80 -10.68
N VAL A 593 29.45 -9.47 -10.45
CA VAL A 593 30.79 -8.89 -10.65
C VAL A 593 31.00 -8.45 -12.10
N GLU A 594 30.68 -9.31 -13.07
CA GLU A 594 30.83 -8.97 -14.49
C GLU A 594 29.89 -7.82 -14.90
N GLN A 595 28.66 -7.79 -14.37
CA GLN A 595 27.74 -6.68 -14.62
C GLN A 595 28.28 -5.35 -14.06
N VAL A 596 28.74 -5.33 -12.79
CA VAL A 596 29.35 -4.14 -12.19
C VAL A 596 30.59 -3.71 -12.97
N LYS A 597 31.44 -4.65 -13.36
CA LYS A 597 32.65 -4.39 -14.15
C LYS A 597 32.33 -3.73 -15.49
N GLN A 598 31.28 -4.18 -16.18
CA GLN A 598 30.83 -3.54 -17.42
C GLN A 598 30.32 -2.11 -17.17
N LEU A 599 29.53 -1.90 -16.12
CA LEU A 599 28.91 -0.61 -15.80
C LEU A 599 29.89 0.45 -15.29
N THR A 600 31.02 0.01 -14.73
CA THR A 600 32.02 0.89 -14.09
C THR A 600 33.29 1.07 -14.90
N GLY A 601 33.47 0.33 -16.00
CA GLY A 601 34.76 0.24 -16.71
C GLY A 601 35.81 -0.57 -15.94
N GLY A 602 35.36 -1.40 -14.99
CA GLY A 602 36.18 -2.40 -14.31
C GLY A 602 36.84 -1.96 -13.01
N SER A 603 36.29 -0.97 -12.32
CA SER A 603 36.74 -0.52 -10.99
C SER A 603 35.58 -0.30 -10.03
N LEU A 604 35.76 -0.56 -8.75
CA LEU A 604 34.76 -0.31 -7.71
C LEU A 604 35.40 0.42 -6.52
N ASP A 605 34.76 1.47 -6.02
CA ASP A 605 35.33 2.28 -4.92
C ASP A 605 34.90 1.80 -3.53
N ALA A 606 33.77 1.14 -3.41
CA ALA A 606 33.31 0.56 -2.15
C ALA A 606 32.50 -0.71 -2.36
N LEU A 607 32.71 -1.69 -1.48
CA LEU A 607 31.87 -2.88 -1.34
C LEU A 607 31.27 -2.91 0.07
N ILE A 608 29.95 -3.05 0.17
CA ILE A 608 29.24 -3.15 1.45
C ILE A 608 28.60 -4.53 1.56
N ASN A 609 29.14 -5.38 2.44
CA ASN A 609 28.52 -6.63 2.82
C ASN A 609 27.48 -6.38 3.91
N ASN A 610 26.23 -6.16 3.50
CA ASN A 610 25.11 -5.85 4.39
C ASN A 610 24.18 -7.04 4.66
N ALA A 611 24.18 -8.07 3.81
CA ALA A 611 23.30 -9.22 3.96
C ALA A 611 23.51 -9.91 5.33
N GLY A 612 22.40 -10.32 5.95
CA GLY A 612 22.43 -11.03 7.21
C GLY A 612 21.05 -11.37 7.72
N THR A 613 21.00 -12.31 8.66
CA THR A 613 19.77 -12.74 9.35
C THR A 613 20.00 -12.89 10.85
N GLY A 614 18.92 -12.89 11.62
CA GLY A 614 18.91 -13.13 13.06
C GLY A 614 18.51 -14.56 13.41
N TYR A 615 18.90 -14.99 14.61
CA TYR A 615 18.36 -16.20 15.22
C TYR A 615 18.41 -16.06 16.76
N SER A 616 17.25 -16.00 17.38
CA SER A 616 17.08 -15.85 18.83
C SER A 616 16.58 -17.15 19.43
N MET A 617 17.39 -17.78 20.29
CA MET A 617 17.04 -18.96 21.06
C MET A 617 18.01 -19.11 22.25
N PRO A 618 17.58 -19.65 23.41
CA PRO A 618 18.54 -20.16 24.39
C PRO A 618 19.53 -21.11 23.71
N ILE A 619 20.81 -20.95 24.01
CA ILE A 619 21.88 -21.72 23.34
C ILE A 619 21.74 -23.23 23.54
N ILE A 620 21.06 -23.66 24.60
CA ILE A 620 20.78 -25.07 24.87
C ILE A 620 19.62 -25.63 24.04
N HIS A 621 18.88 -24.77 23.33
CA HIS A 621 17.71 -25.11 22.52
C HIS A 621 17.86 -24.66 21.05
N VAL A 622 19.05 -24.21 20.62
CA VAL A 622 19.25 -23.83 19.22
C VAL A 622 19.11 -25.06 18.31
N ASP A 623 18.49 -24.85 17.16
CA ASP A 623 18.54 -25.74 16.03
C ASP A 623 19.92 -25.57 15.33
N ILE A 624 20.64 -26.68 15.17
CA ILE A 624 21.98 -26.68 14.61
C ILE A 624 21.97 -26.38 13.12
N ASP A 625 20.98 -26.86 12.36
CA ASP A 625 20.91 -26.63 10.93
C ASP A 625 20.58 -25.17 10.65
N LYS A 626 19.66 -24.57 11.41
CA LYS A 626 19.41 -23.11 11.36
C LYS A 626 20.63 -22.30 11.76
N SER A 627 21.43 -22.82 12.70
CA SER A 627 22.70 -22.19 13.07
C SER A 627 23.74 -22.29 11.94
N HIS A 628 23.77 -23.38 11.18
CA HIS A 628 24.62 -23.47 9.99
C HIS A 628 24.19 -22.47 8.91
N GLU A 629 22.90 -22.38 8.60
CA GLU A 629 22.36 -21.40 7.65
C GLU A 629 22.67 -19.96 8.08
N LEU A 630 22.57 -19.67 9.38
CA LEU A 630 22.94 -18.40 9.97
C LEU A 630 24.41 -18.05 9.70
N PHE A 631 25.33 -19.01 9.88
CA PHE A 631 26.76 -18.81 9.61
C PHE A 631 27.07 -18.70 8.12
N GLU A 632 26.41 -19.49 7.27
CA GLU A 632 26.50 -19.36 5.81
C GLU A 632 26.18 -17.93 5.36
N LEU A 633 25.08 -17.37 5.86
CA LEU A 633 24.69 -16.01 5.48
C LEU A 633 25.51 -14.92 6.19
N ASN A 634 25.75 -15.02 7.51
CA ASN A 634 26.39 -13.93 8.27
C ASN A 634 27.94 -13.92 8.17
N VAL A 635 28.56 -15.03 7.76
CA VAL A 635 30.02 -15.19 7.74
C VAL A 635 30.53 -15.58 6.36
N PHE A 636 30.09 -16.72 5.83
CA PHE A 636 30.66 -17.25 4.59
C PHE A 636 30.29 -16.41 3.36
N SER A 637 29.09 -15.82 3.34
CA SER A 637 28.69 -14.89 2.28
C SER A 637 29.64 -13.68 2.17
N ILE A 638 30.12 -13.14 3.30
CA ILE A 638 31.11 -12.05 3.34
C ILE A 638 32.38 -12.50 2.63
N ILE A 639 32.87 -13.70 2.94
CA ILE A 639 34.08 -14.26 2.33
C ILE A 639 33.88 -14.42 0.82
N ARG A 640 32.78 -15.04 0.37
CA ARG A 640 32.49 -15.29 -1.06
C ARG A 640 32.43 -13.97 -1.84
N VAL A 641 31.60 -13.03 -1.38
CA VAL A 641 31.40 -11.74 -2.05
C VAL A 641 32.69 -10.91 -2.04
N THR A 642 33.39 -10.83 -0.90
CA THR A 642 34.68 -10.11 -0.84
C THR A 642 35.70 -10.70 -1.80
N ARG A 643 35.88 -12.03 -1.83
CA ARG A 643 36.83 -12.67 -2.77
C ARG A 643 36.52 -12.34 -4.22
N ALA A 644 35.24 -12.32 -4.60
CA ALA A 644 34.81 -12.06 -5.96
C ALA A 644 34.99 -10.59 -6.38
N PHE A 645 34.75 -9.64 -5.47
CA PHE A 645 34.78 -8.19 -5.78
C PHE A 645 36.13 -7.50 -5.52
N VAL A 646 37.04 -8.08 -4.73
CA VAL A 646 38.39 -7.51 -4.48
C VAL A 646 39.15 -7.13 -5.77
N PRO A 647 39.12 -7.92 -6.87
CA PRO A 647 39.76 -7.51 -8.11
C PRO A 647 39.28 -6.17 -8.69
N LEU A 648 38.02 -5.79 -8.44
CA LEU A 648 37.48 -4.47 -8.83
C LEU A 648 37.90 -3.37 -7.84
N LEU A 649 37.95 -3.67 -6.55
CA LEU A 649 38.40 -2.74 -5.51
C LEU A 649 39.87 -2.35 -5.69
N LEU A 650 40.73 -3.29 -6.07
CA LEU A 650 42.17 -3.04 -6.35
C LEU A 650 42.39 -2.05 -7.51
N LYS A 651 41.39 -1.88 -8.38
CA LYS A 651 41.44 -0.96 -9.52
C LYS A 651 40.83 0.40 -9.23
N SER A 652 40.33 0.63 -8.02
CA SER A 652 39.80 1.93 -7.61
C SER A 652 40.86 3.01 -7.78
N LYS A 653 40.45 4.15 -8.34
CA LYS A 653 41.28 5.37 -8.40
C LYS A 653 41.17 6.20 -7.11
N HIS A 654 40.28 5.79 -6.23
CA HIS A 654 40.03 6.35 -4.92
C HIS A 654 40.55 5.35 -3.87
N SER A 655 40.71 5.76 -2.61
CA SER A 655 41.05 4.80 -1.56
C SER A 655 39.86 3.87 -1.34
N ALA A 656 39.91 2.65 -1.89
CA ALA A 656 38.80 1.71 -1.89
C ALA A 656 38.34 1.36 -0.47
N LEU A 657 37.03 1.16 -0.28
CA LEU A 657 36.44 0.76 0.99
C LEU A 657 35.87 -0.67 0.91
N LEU A 658 36.09 -1.45 1.96
CA LEU A 658 35.37 -2.71 2.19
C LEU A 658 34.65 -2.61 3.53
N ILE A 659 33.32 -2.62 3.52
CA ILE A 659 32.50 -2.41 4.71
C ILE A 659 31.76 -3.71 5.01
N ASN A 660 31.90 -4.23 6.22
CA ASN A 660 31.13 -5.39 6.68
C ASN A 660 30.16 -4.94 7.78
N ASN A 661 28.86 -5.20 7.57
CA ASN A 661 27.84 -4.91 8.56
C ASN A 661 27.75 -6.03 9.61
N THR A 662 28.34 -5.77 10.76
CA THR A 662 28.29 -6.65 11.93
C THR A 662 27.20 -6.20 12.90
N SER A 663 27.30 -6.56 14.18
CA SER A 663 26.26 -6.22 15.16
C SER A 663 26.85 -5.99 16.54
N GLY A 664 26.16 -5.15 17.34
CA GLY A 664 26.47 -4.97 18.77
C GLY A 664 26.44 -6.29 19.54
N SER A 665 25.57 -7.23 19.17
CA SER A 665 25.48 -8.56 19.82
C SER A 665 26.72 -9.44 19.58
N GLY A 666 27.58 -9.08 18.63
CA GLY A 666 28.86 -9.76 18.38
C GLY A 666 30.03 -9.23 19.21
N LEU A 667 29.81 -8.21 20.04
CA LEU A 667 30.84 -7.62 20.89
C LEU A 667 31.01 -8.42 22.19
N LEU A 668 32.26 -8.72 22.56
CA LEU A 668 32.58 -9.35 23.84
C LEU A 668 32.12 -8.47 25.01
N GLY A 669 31.42 -9.08 25.97
CA GLY A 669 30.88 -8.38 27.15
C GLY A 669 29.59 -7.60 26.91
N ALA A 670 29.05 -7.59 25.68
CA ALA A 670 27.78 -6.93 25.33
C ALA A 670 26.80 -7.84 24.58
N GLY A 671 27.05 -9.16 24.58
CA GLY A 671 26.17 -10.15 23.98
C GLY A 671 24.84 -10.24 24.72
N LEU A 672 23.74 -10.02 24.02
CA LEU A 672 22.40 -10.19 24.58
C LEU A 672 22.10 -11.68 24.79
N PRO A 673 21.56 -12.07 25.95
CA PRO A 673 21.07 -13.43 26.15
C PRO A 673 20.06 -13.83 25.07
N PHE A 674 19.98 -15.14 24.83
CA PHE A 674 19.17 -15.73 23.76
C PHE A 674 19.56 -15.35 22.33
N GLN A 675 20.58 -14.53 22.12
CA GLN A 675 21.16 -14.29 20.79
C GLN A 675 22.51 -14.98 20.62
N GLY A 676 22.75 -16.09 21.32
CA GLY A 676 24.07 -16.74 21.38
C GLY A 676 24.62 -17.15 20.02
N ALA A 677 23.84 -17.88 19.22
CA ALA A 677 24.26 -18.30 17.87
C ALA A 677 24.43 -17.10 16.92
N TYR A 678 23.49 -16.15 16.94
CA TYR A 678 23.58 -14.92 16.16
C TYR A 678 24.79 -14.08 16.54
N GLY A 679 25.00 -13.81 17.82
CA GLY A 679 26.13 -13.08 18.37
C GLY A 679 27.46 -13.75 18.01
N ALA A 680 27.55 -15.08 18.11
CA ALA A 680 28.73 -15.83 17.67
C ALA A 680 29.02 -15.64 16.17
N SER A 681 28.00 -15.71 15.31
CA SER A 681 28.16 -15.47 13.87
C SER A 681 28.65 -14.04 13.56
N LYS A 682 28.14 -13.02 14.29
CA LYS A 682 28.54 -11.62 14.11
C LYS A 682 29.90 -11.30 14.76
N ALA A 683 30.29 -12.03 15.81
CA ALA A 683 31.64 -11.99 16.36
C ALA A 683 32.66 -12.59 15.38
N ALA A 684 32.32 -13.71 14.73
CA ALA A 684 33.13 -14.30 13.66
C ALA A 684 33.27 -13.31 12.48
N ALA A 685 32.18 -12.68 12.04
CA ALA A 685 32.22 -11.63 11.01
C ALA A 685 33.10 -10.43 11.44
N THR A 686 33.05 -10.04 12.72
CA THR A 686 33.91 -8.98 13.28
C THR A 686 35.39 -9.37 13.23
N SER A 687 35.73 -10.58 13.67
CA SER A 687 37.10 -11.10 13.62
C SER A 687 37.64 -11.23 12.19
N LEU A 688 36.79 -11.71 11.26
CA LEU A 688 37.09 -11.75 9.83
C LEU A 688 37.39 -10.35 9.29
N THR A 689 36.59 -9.36 9.66
CA THR A 689 36.75 -7.97 9.22
C THR A 689 38.07 -7.35 9.71
N GLU A 690 38.48 -7.65 10.96
CA GLU A 690 39.77 -7.21 11.49
C GLU A 690 40.96 -7.86 10.76
N SER A 691 40.84 -9.12 10.38
CA SER A 691 41.87 -9.82 9.59
C SER A 691 41.99 -9.19 8.20
N LEU A 692 40.87 -9.02 7.50
CA LEU A 692 40.81 -8.35 6.20
C LEU A 692 41.39 -6.93 6.24
N ARG A 693 41.21 -6.19 7.34
CA ARG A 693 41.77 -4.85 7.53
C ARG A 693 43.29 -4.83 7.47
N LEU A 694 43.93 -5.85 8.04
CA LEU A 694 45.39 -5.98 8.03
C LEU A 694 45.88 -6.54 6.69
N GLU A 695 45.17 -7.52 6.12
CA GLU A 695 45.55 -8.19 4.87
C GLU A 695 45.40 -7.28 3.65
N LEU A 696 44.32 -6.51 3.55
CA LEU A 696 44.01 -5.68 2.37
C LEU A 696 44.54 -4.25 2.46
N GLY A 697 44.95 -3.81 3.66
CA GLY A 697 45.48 -2.47 3.92
C GLY A 697 46.69 -2.10 3.05
N PRO A 698 47.73 -2.96 2.90
CA PRO A 698 48.87 -2.69 2.02
C PRO A 698 48.52 -2.47 0.55
N PHE A 699 47.35 -2.95 0.11
CA PHE A 699 46.86 -2.80 -1.26
C PHE A 699 45.93 -1.60 -1.44
N GLY A 700 45.87 -0.71 -0.45
CA GLY A 700 45.08 0.52 -0.53
C GLY A 700 43.57 0.34 -0.28
N ILE A 701 43.13 -0.86 0.15
CA ILE A 701 41.74 -1.12 0.52
C ILE A 701 41.56 -0.91 2.03
N ARG A 702 40.72 0.04 2.40
CA ARG A 702 40.36 0.34 3.78
C ARG A 702 39.15 -0.49 4.20
N VAL A 703 39.37 -1.45 5.09
CA VAL A 703 38.30 -2.28 5.63
C VAL A 703 37.69 -1.63 6.87
N ILE A 704 36.36 -1.58 6.94
CA ILE A 704 35.57 -0.94 8.01
C ILE A 704 34.62 -1.98 8.61
N ASN A 705 34.65 -2.09 9.94
CA ASN A 705 33.66 -2.82 10.70
C ASN A 705 32.50 -1.88 11.08
N MET A 706 31.34 -2.09 10.47
CA MET A 706 30.12 -1.34 10.79
C MET A 706 29.30 -2.14 11.80
N VAL A 707 29.34 -1.71 13.06
CA VAL A 707 28.62 -2.33 14.17
C VAL A 707 27.24 -1.71 14.30
N THR A 708 26.22 -2.48 13.91
CA THR A 708 24.82 -2.05 13.97
C THR A 708 24.13 -2.51 15.25
N GLY A 709 23.56 -1.57 16.00
CA GLY A 709 22.69 -1.81 17.16
C GLY A 709 21.21 -1.93 16.75
N GLY A 710 20.29 -1.79 17.71
CA GLY A 710 18.85 -1.95 17.44
C GLY A 710 18.30 -0.87 16.50
N VAL A 711 17.71 -1.26 15.37
CA VAL A 711 17.06 -0.36 14.40
C VAL A 711 15.64 -0.87 14.16
N LYS A 712 14.67 0.02 13.98
CA LYS A 712 13.32 -0.36 13.53
C LYS A 712 13.40 -0.74 12.06
N SER A 713 13.38 -2.04 11.79
CA SER A 713 13.46 -2.62 10.45
C SER A 713 12.78 -3.99 10.44
N THR A 714 12.61 -4.55 9.25
CA THR A 714 12.05 -5.89 9.04
C THR A 714 12.98 -7.03 9.49
N PHE A 715 14.08 -6.74 10.19
CA PHE A 715 15.10 -7.74 10.56
C PHE A 715 14.58 -8.85 11.48
N HIS A 716 13.85 -8.48 12.55
CA HIS A 716 13.27 -9.46 13.48
C HIS A 716 12.05 -10.17 12.90
N GLU A 717 11.28 -9.49 12.06
CA GLU A 717 10.10 -10.03 11.35
C GLU A 717 10.50 -11.08 10.30
N ASN A 718 11.69 -10.96 9.71
CA ASN A 718 12.23 -11.93 8.75
C ASN A 718 13.03 -13.08 9.41
N SER A 719 13.17 -13.07 10.73
CA SER A 719 13.84 -14.15 11.48
C SER A 719 12.79 -15.18 11.94
N PRO A 720 13.13 -16.47 12.09
CA PRO A 720 12.20 -17.47 12.59
C PRO A 720 11.58 -17.04 13.93
N HIS A 721 10.26 -17.19 14.07
CA HIS A 721 9.58 -16.87 15.33
C HIS A 721 10.15 -17.73 16.47
N PRO A 722 10.60 -17.10 17.56
CA PRO A 722 11.25 -17.81 18.65
C PRO A 722 10.21 -18.37 19.64
N GLU A 723 9.96 -19.68 19.60
CA GLU A 723 9.15 -20.39 20.60
C GLU A 723 10.01 -21.34 21.44
N LEU A 724 9.83 -21.31 22.75
CA LEU A 724 10.49 -22.23 23.67
C LEU A 724 9.84 -23.63 23.59
N PRO A 725 10.65 -24.71 23.58
CA PRO A 725 10.14 -26.08 23.73
C PRO A 725 9.28 -26.23 24.99
N GLU A 726 8.28 -27.12 24.95
CA GLU A 726 7.38 -27.34 26.09
C GLU A 726 8.11 -27.78 27.38
N ASP A 727 9.22 -28.49 27.23
CA ASP A 727 10.07 -28.99 28.31
C ASP A 727 11.19 -28.01 28.71
N SER A 728 11.21 -26.80 28.13
CA SER A 728 12.23 -25.80 28.40
C SER A 728 12.22 -25.33 29.86
N MET A 729 13.40 -25.32 30.48
CA MET A 729 13.60 -24.77 31.83
C MET A 729 13.28 -23.27 31.93
N TYR A 730 13.23 -22.58 30.79
CA TYR A 730 12.90 -21.15 30.71
C TYR A 730 11.39 -20.88 30.76
N ASN A 731 10.53 -21.92 30.65
CA ASN A 731 9.08 -21.76 30.63
C ASN A 731 8.50 -21.15 31.92
N VAL A 732 9.26 -21.12 33.01
CA VAL A 732 8.91 -20.39 34.25
C VAL A 732 8.68 -18.90 33.98
N ALA A 733 9.38 -18.32 33.01
CA ALA A 733 9.21 -16.93 32.56
C ALA A 733 8.95 -16.87 31.04
N LYS A 734 8.16 -17.82 30.51
CA LYS A 734 7.93 -18.00 29.06
C LYS A 734 7.62 -16.70 28.33
N GLU A 735 6.57 -16.00 28.76
CA GLU A 735 6.08 -14.76 28.11
C GLU A 735 7.16 -13.66 28.06
N ASP A 736 7.88 -13.45 29.17
CA ASP A 736 8.92 -12.43 29.28
C ASP A 736 10.11 -12.75 28.35
N ILE A 737 10.50 -14.03 28.31
CA ILE A 737 11.65 -14.52 27.53
C ILE A 737 11.33 -14.53 26.03
N GLU A 738 10.17 -15.04 25.62
CA GLU A 738 9.74 -15.03 24.21
C GLU A 738 9.50 -13.59 23.70
N SER A 739 9.01 -12.69 24.57
CA SER A 739 8.93 -11.25 24.26
C SER A 739 10.31 -10.66 23.98
N SER A 740 11.32 -10.98 24.80
CA SER A 740 12.68 -10.52 24.55
C SER A 740 13.28 -11.14 23.28
N MET A 741 13.10 -12.45 23.06
CA MET A 741 13.62 -13.17 21.88
C MET A 741 13.06 -12.61 20.56
N SER A 742 11.82 -12.11 20.57
CA SER A 742 11.18 -11.44 19.43
C SER A 742 11.63 -9.99 19.21
N GLY A 743 12.62 -9.51 19.98
CA GLY A 743 13.25 -8.20 19.78
C GLY A 743 12.64 -7.05 20.58
N ASN A 744 11.76 -7.36 21.55
CA ASN A 744 11.28 -6.38 22.51
C ASN A 744 12.32 -6.20 23.63
N GLU A 745 13.09 -5.12 23.56
CA GLU A 745 14.16 -4.81 24.51
C GLU A 745 13.76 -3.55 25.31
N PRO A 746 13.25 -3.70 26.55
CA PRO A 746 12.76 -2.58 27.33
C PRO A 746 13.81 -1.48 27.49
N GLY A 747 13.45 -0.24 27.18
CA GLY A 747 14.32 0.93 27.37
C GLY A 747 15.32 1.24 26.25
N ILE A 748 15.42 0.41 25.18
CA ILE A 748 16.27 0.72 24.02
C ILE A 748 15.50 1.56 23.00
N LYS A 749 15.92 2.82 22.80
CA LYS A 749 15.38 3.67 21.73
C LYS A 749 16.01 3.30 20.38
N LYS A 750 15.24 2.64 19.52
CA LYS A 750 15.65 2.24 18.17
C LYS A 750 15.33 3.35 17.15
N PRO A 751 16.30 3.92 16.42
CA PRO A 751 16.01 4.80 15.27
C PRO A 751 15.34 4.01 14.14
N ASP A 752 14.67 4.69 13.23
CA ASP A 752 14.23 4.09 11.95
C ASP A 752 15.42 3.83 11.01
N ALA A 753 15.18 3.01 9.98
CA ALA A 753 16.18 2.61 9.00
C ALA A 753 16.77 3.81 8.23
N ALA A 754 15.96 4.82 7.89
CA ALA A 754 16.42 6.01 7.15
C ALA A 754 17.36 6.89 7.98
N THR A 755 17.04 7.10 9.26
CA THR A 755 17.86 7.85 10.22
C THR A 755 19.20 7.14 10.44
N TRP A 756 19.17 5.82 10.68
CA TRP A 756 20.39 5.02 10.78
C TRP A 756 21.23 5.12 9.50
N ALA A 757 20.61 4.97 8.33
CA ALA A 757 21.28 5.03 7.03
C ALA A 757 21.93 6.39 6.77
N LYS A 758 21.25 7.50 7.08
CA LYS A 758 21.81 8.86 6.96
C LYS A 758 23.07 9.04 7.83
N GLN A 759 23.06 8.51 9.05
CA GLN A 759 24.21 8.58 9.95
C GLN A 759 25.39 7.74 9.41
N VAL A 760 25.12 6.50 8.99
CA VAL A 760 26.13 5.61 8.40
C VAL A 760 26.72 6.20 7.13
N ALA A 761 25.88 6.66 6.20
CA ALA A 761 26.33 7.29 4.96
C ALA A 761 27.18 8.55 5.25
N GLY A 762 26.82 9.31 6.28
CA GLY A 762 27.62 10.42 6.79
C GLY A 762 29.03 10.02 7.26
N ASP A 763 29.15 8.91 7.98
CA ASP A 763 30.45 8.40 8.44
C ASP A 763 31.30 7.84 7.30
N LEU A 764 30.68 7.09 6.38
CA LEU A 764 31.34 6.50 5.22
C LEU A 764 31.82 7.57 4.22
N SER A 765 31.13 8.71 4.15
CA SER A 765 31.48 9.82 3.24
C SER A 765 32.55 10.76 3.79
N GLN A 766 33.12 10.48 4.97
CA GLN A 766 34.24 11.26 5.49
C GLN A 766 35.50 11.02 4.64
N ARG A 767 36.39 12.02 4.55
CA ARG A 767 37.68 11.88 3.84
C ARG A 767 38.52 10.69 4.32
N LYS A 768 38.40 10.34 5.60
CA LYS A 768 39.06 9.17 6.21
C LYS A 768 38.10 8.51 7.20
N PRO A 769 37.21 7.63 6.74
CA PRO A 769 36.22 7.00 7.59
C PRO A 769 36.89 6.19 8.72
N PRO A 770 36.30 6.13 9.93
CA PRO A 770 36.86 5.34 11.02
C PRO A 770 36.83 3.84 10.68
N TYR A 771 37.78 3.07 11.23
CA TYR A 771 37.81 1.60 11.04
C TYR A 771 36.64 0.88 11.72
N MET A 772 36.02 1.54 12.72
CA MET A 772 34.82 1.05 13.39
C MET A 772 33.75 2.15 13.38
N ILE A 773 32.56 1.81 12.91
CA ILE A 773 31.39 2.68 12.91
C ILE A 773 30.34 2.05 13.81
N PHE A 774 29.83 2.79 14.79
CA PHE A 774 28.79 2.32 15.71
C PHE A 774 27.53 3.15 15.52
N ARG A 775 26.46 2.54 15.00
CA ARG A 775 25.18 3.20 14.73
C ARG A 775 23.99 2.31 15.09
N GLY A 776 22.85 2.92 15.41
CA GLY A 776 21.67 2.23 15.92
C GLY A 776 21.52 2.31 17.44
N GLY A 777 20.38 1.85 17.94
CA GLY A 777 20.06 1.84 19.37
C GLY A 777 21.12 1.07 20.17
N SER A 778 21.59 1.67 21.27
CA SER A 778 22.61 1.12 22.18
C SER A 778 23.98 0.80 21.56
N ALA A 779 24.24 1.06 20.27
CA ALA A 779 25.54 0.73 19.64
C ALA A 779 26.73 1.43 20.31
N ASN A 780 26.57 2.71 20.67
CA ASN A 780 27.60 3.45 21.42
C ASN A 780 27.78 2.93 22.85
N MET A 781 26.71 2.42 23.48
CA MET A 781 26.82 1.80 24.80
C MET A 781 27.58 0.49 24.71
N GLY A 782 27.31 -0.33 23.68
CA GLY A 782 28.09 -1.53 23.38
C GLY A 782 29.57 -1.22 23.16
N ARG A 783 29.89 -0.12 22.45
CA ARG A 783 31.27 0.37 22.31
C ARG A 783 31.93 0.69 23.66
N ILE A 784 31.20 1.28 24.59
CA ILE A 784 31.73 1.59 25.94
C ILE A 784 31.90 0.30 26.74
N ALA A 785 30.96 -0.64 26.62
CA ALA A 785 30.98 -1.90 27.35
C ALA A 785 32.22 -2.75 27.05
N THR A 786 32.77 -2.70 25.83
CA THR A 786 34.00 -3.41 25.48
C THR A 786 35.26 -2.90 26.20
N LEU A 787 35.19 -1.75 26.88
CA LEU A 787 36.29 -1.20 27.67
C LEU A 787 36.32 -1.71 29.11
N PHE A 788 35.28 -2.40 29.57
CA PHE A 788 35.15 -2.89 30.94
C PHE A 788 35.37 -4.41 31.04
N PRO A 789 35.78 -4.92 32.21
CA PRO A 789 35.83 -6.37 32.44
C PRO A 789 34.47 -7.02 32.22
N ILE A 790 34.47 -8.22 31.63
CA ILE A 790 33.29 -9.08 31.52
C ILE A 790 32.67 -9.27 32.91
N GLY A 791 31.34 -9.17 33.00
CA GLY A 791 30.60 -9.16 34.27
C GLY A 791 30.09 -7.79 34.70
N THR A 792 30.71 -6.70 34.20
CA THR A 792 30.38 -5.33 34.64
C THR A 792 28.93 -4.93 34.30
N PHE A 793 28.39 -5.43 33.18
CA PHE A 793 27.05 -5.07 32.68
C PHE A 793 26.04 -6.22 32.74
N ASP A 794 26.34 -7.31 33.45
CA ASP A 794 25.49 -8.52 33.47
C ASP A 794 24.08 -8.22 33.97
N GLY A 795 23.93 -7.38 35.00
CA GLY A 795 22.60 -6.99 35.50
C GLY A 795 21.75 -6.28 34.44
N THR A 796 22.36 -5.39 33.65
CA THR A 796 21.68 -4.70 32.55
C THR A 796 21.30 -5.68 31.43
N LEU A 797 22.20 -6.58 31.05
CA LEU A 797 21.93 -7.59 30.02
C LEU A 797 20.85 -8.58 30.46
N LYS A 798 20.85 -9.00 31.72
CA LYS A 798 19.79 -9.85 32.30
C LYS A 798 18.44 -9.18 32.27
N HIS A 799 18.39 -7.90 32.63
CA HIS A 799 17.15 -7.12 32.60
C HIS A 799 16.58 -6.96 31.18
N LEU A 800 17.44 -6.64 30.21
CA LEU A 800 17.02 -6.53 28.80
C LEU A 800 16.50 -7.85 28.23
N ALA A 801 16.98 -8.98 28.77
CA ALA A 801 16.58 -10.31 28.38
C ALA A 801 15.42 -10.92 29.20
N GLY A 802 14.93 -10.25 30.25
CA GLY A 802 13.95 -10.83 31.17
C GLY A 802 14.49 -11.96 32.06
N ILE A 803 15.82 -12.14 32.13
CA ILE A 803 16.46 -13.14 33.01
C ILE A 803 16.31 -12.75 34.48
N ASP A 804 16.27 -11.46 34.80
CA ASP A 804 15.97 -10.98 36.16
C ASP A 804 14.56 -11.37 36.63
N VAL A 805 13.59 -11.44 35.72
CA VAL A 805 12.24 -11.94 35.98
C VAL A 805 12.27 -13.46 36.20
N LEU A 806 13.00 -14.20 35.36
CA LEU A 806 13.22 -15.64 35.54
C LEU A 806 13.83 -15.95 36.90
N GLU A 807 14.90 -15.27 37.29
CA GLU A 807 15.56 -15.45 38.60
C GLU A 807 14.58 -15.23 39.76
N ARG A 808 13.75 -14.20 39.67
CA ARG A 808 12.72 -13.90 40.69
C ARG A 808 11.66 -14.99 40.77
N LYS A 809 11.10 -15.41 39.63
CA LYS A 809 10.07 -16.46 39.58
C LYS A 809 10.63 -17.81 40.08
N MET A 810 11.89 -18.14 39.78
CA MET A 810 12.55 -19.34 40.30
C MET A 810 12.76 -19.29 41.83
N GLN A 811 13.10 -18.12 42.39
CA GLN A 811 13.21 -17.93 43.84
C GLN A 811 11.85 -18.09 44.54
N GLU A 812 10.77 -17.56 43.95
CA GLU A 812 9.40 -17.72 44.46
C GLU A 812 8.92 -19.18 44.44
N GLN A 813 9.25 -19.94 43.39
CA GLN A 813 8.95 -21.38 43.35
C GLN A 813 9.76 -22.16 44.39
N SER A 814 11.04 -21.83 44.55
CA SER A 814 11.91 -22.48 45.53
C SER A 814 11.52 -22.18 46.98
N SER A 815 11.02 -20.98 47.27
CA SER A 815 10.53 -20.61 48.60
C SER A 815 9.20 -21.30 48.92
N LYS A 816 8.28 -21.40 47.95
CA LYS A 816 7.05 -22.19 48.07
C LYS A 816 7.35 -23.68 48.33
N ALA A 817 8.31 -24.27 47.61
CA ALA A 817 8.70 -25.66 47.77
C ALA A 817 9.40 -25.97 49.11
N LYS A 818 10.01 -24.97 49.77
CA LYS A 818 10.61 -25.13 51.13
C LYS A 818 9.62 -24.90 52.27
N SER A 819 8.45 -24.32 51.97
CA SER A 819 7.36 -24.07 52.94
C SER A 819 6.27 -25.15 52.95
N GLN A 820 6.37 -26.13 52.04
CA GLN A 820 5.64 -27.41 52.04
C GLN A 820 6.58 -28.49 52.54
#